data_AF-A0A1D3D067-F1
#
_entry.id   AF-A0A1D3D067-F1
#
_cell.length_a   1.000
_cell.length_b   1.000
_cell.length_c   1.000
_cell.angle_alpha   90.00
_cell.angle_beta   90.00
_cell.angle_gamma   90.00
#
_symmetry.space_group_name_H-M   'P 1'
#
loop_
_entity.id
_entity.type
_entity.pdbx_description
1 polymer ?
#
loop_
_entity_poly.entity_id
_entity_poly.type
_entity_poly.pdbx_seq_one_letter_code
_entity_poly.pdbx_strand_id
1 'polypeptide(L)'
;MRSRFCLQVTAGAFAVSVYIATCEHISEGQPAFPIGFTCIEFNSDYSGEELARFPASTPQACRERCSQESECTFITHNVLSSICVLRKGPPYVGKQHRVNVASAPKECLKCPENDVAYKGESLGSSQARSASHCQALCVEDESCSYFTFDILTWDCHMFKKGAIEFPEMNKISGRRDCSVDKLAIDPAPSCAVRHVAYTGSVLETASAEDAVACQMLCQQRSSCEAFVFDTASGTCSLHLALAEATKTSSTTAISGPRECAPKCMLTGKSYRTSEELLTVEQGLDTAEECQLRCQSTTNCGAWSFASASRKCDLFENASEEREEEGITSGPKYCPGACDTIGFHSPALEKTWYSKETLELEACREACRAEPKCVIFTWWGNDRCFLKEDSCLTNLEPQADTVRTGWGTCSSCFRQGKGYSVAASVLLWSLDTQNAEECRQRCAFMEECSRFTYDTATKVCSFLRGEAGDEEGDTLISGPANCVEDTSCILRNIMWQNNSNFVITTNDPSDAEGCLALCQKTPKCNFWTFNKDRLQCNLKTGNESPKILPATSASFDSGPKRCMKTSGLCLELNIDYHGGDIYKTAQKPGGEPACREDCYHEPQCRAYTYKSGNGNCWLKTITGFTGRREEQNAMSGSKIGCPKCQRAGMAYVGTLIKQLKLPNHAICQLACEAEDKCEFFTFDTECKLYPSAVTVKTASYSVVSGPKRC
;
A
#
# COMPACT_ATOMS: atom_id res chain seq x y z
N MET A 1 53.04 21.33 -38.63
CA MET A 1 52.48 21.11 -37.28
C MET A 1 51.93 22.44 -36.78
N ARG A 2 50.61 22.61 -36.75
CA ARG A 2 49.94 23.80 -36.19
C ARG A 2 49.20 23.33 -34.93
N SER A 3 49.71 23.67 -33.75
CA SER A 3 48.97 23.48 -32.49
C SER A 3 47.89 24.56 -32.39
N ARG A 4 46.62 24.17 -32.29
CA ARG A 4 45.51 25.09 -32.00
C ARG A 4 45.41 25.26 -30.49
N PHE A 5 45.43 26.51 -30.03
CA PHE A 5 45.09 26.88 -28.65
C PHE A 5 43.61 27.29 -28.60
N CYS A 6 42.85 26.80 -27.62
CA CYS A 6 41.50 27.29 -27.33
C CYS A 6 41.55 28.28 -26.17
N LEU A 7 41.05 29.51 -26.39
CA LEU A 7 40.83 30.51 -25.36
C LEU A 7 39.41 30.36 -24.83
N GLN A 8 39.23 30.24 -23.52
CA GLN A 8 37.92 30.39 -22.88
C GLN A 8 37.94 31.68 -22.05
N VAL A 9 37.11 32.65 -22.42
CA VAL A 9 36.96 33.94 -21.73
C VAL A 9 35.62 33.91 -21.02
N THR A 10 35.63 34.02 -19.70
CA THR A 10 34.41 34.27 -18.91
C THR A 10 34.42 35.72 -18.44
N ALA A 11 33.34 36.45 -18.73
CA ALA A 11 33.17 37.84 -18.32
C ALA A 11 32.49 37.88 -16.95
N GLY A 12 33.23 38.33 -15.93
CA GLY A 12 32.73 38.75 -14.62
C GLY A 12 33.44 40.04 -14.22
N ALA A 13 32.71 41.00 -13.66
CA ALA A 13 33.25 42.30 -13.30
C ALA A 13 34.36 42.14 -12.23
N PHE A 14 35.55 42.65 -12.56
CA PHE A 14 36.78 42.72 -11.74
C PHE A 14 37.54 41.40 -11.47
N ALA A 15 38.17 40.85 -12.52
CA ALA A 15 39.56 40.33 -12.57
C ALA A 15 39.69 39.22 -13.64
N VAL A 16 40.61 39.38 -14.60
CA VAL A 16 40.89 38.38 -15.64
C VAL A 16 41.95 37.41 -15.12
N SER A 17 41.61 36.13 -14.94
CA SER A 17 42.58 35.05 -14.73
C SER A 17 42.72 34.22 -16.00
N VAL A 18 43.95 34.05 -16.50
CA VAL A 18 44.27 33.26 -17.70
C VAL A 18 44.79 31.89 -17.26
N TYR A 19 44.09 30.81 -17.62
CA TYR A 19 44.58 29.44 -17.48
C TYR A 19 45.07 28.92 -18.84
N ILE A 20 46.28 28.38 -18.88
CA ILE A 20 46.84 27.66 -20.03
C ILE A 20 46.97 26.19 -19.61
N ALA A 21 46.23 25.29 -20.28
CA ALA A 21 46.38 23.85 -20.10
C ALA A 21 46.43 23.14 -21.45
N THR A 22 47.24 22.07 -21.54
CA THR A 22 47.38 21.18 -22.70
C THR A 22 46.35 20.06 -22.62
N CYS A 23 45.57 19.85 -23.68
CA CYS A 23 44.57 18.77 -23.74
C CYS A 23 45.21 17.43 -24.10
N GLU A 24 45.29 16.50 -23.15
CA GLU A 24 45.24 15.06 -23.43
C GLU A 24 44.23 14.39 -22.49
N HIS A 25 43.26 13.68 -23.10
CA HIS A 25 42.23 12.82 -22.52
C HIS A 25 41.21 13.41 -21.53
N ILE A 26 40.14 14.02 -22.06
CA ILE A 26 38.83 14.09 -21.40
C ILE A 26 37.93 13.05 -22.07
N SER A 27 37.61 11.97 -21.35
CA SER A 27 36.48 11.10 -21.68
C SER A 27 35.18 11.78 -21.25
N GLU A 28 34.23 11.88 -22.17
CA GLU A 28 32.85 12.33 -21.92
C GLU A 28 32.20 11.49 -20.81
N GLY A 29 31.68 12.15 -19.78
CA GLY A 29 31.01 11.48 -18.67
C GLY A 29 31.18 12.18 -17.32
N GLN A 30 30.78 13.45 -17.22
CA GLN A 30 30.43 14.05 -15.93
C GLN A 30 28.93 14.34 -15.93
N PRO A 31 28.16 13.88 -14.92
CA PRO A 31 26.77 14.23 -14.82
C PRO A 31 26.65 15.75 -14.62
N ALA A 32 25.83 16.39 -15.44
CA ALA A 32 25.39 17.74 -15.21
C ALA A 32 24.55 17.75 -13.92
N PHE A 33 25.16 18.20 -12.81
CA PHE A 33 24.42 18.48 -11.59
C PHE A 33 23.41 19.62 -11.85
N PRO A 34 22.20 19.56 -11.28
CA PRO A 34 21.26 20.67 -11.38
C PRO A 34 21.91 21.93 -10.80
N ILE A 35 21.76 23.04 -11.52
CA ILE A 35 22.27 24.35 -11.12
C ILE A 35 21.45 24.79 -9.88
N GLY A 36 21.97 24.51 -8.68
CA GLY A 36 21.28 24.84 -7.43
C GLY A 36 22.16 24.62 -6.20
N PHE A 37 22.63 25.72 -5.62
CA PHE A 37 23.00 25.90 -4.20
C PHE A 37 23.77 24.76 -3.51
N THR A 38 25.10 24.71 -3.67
CA THR A 38 25.98 23.88 -2.82
C THR A 38 27.08 24.74 -2.19
N CYS A 39 27.20 24.71 -0.84
CA CYS A 39 28.35 25.27 -0.12
C CYS A 39 29.47 24.23 0.09
N ILE A 40 29.40 23.13 -0.66
CA ILE A 40 30.37 22.05 -0.64
C ILE A 40 31.59 22.50 -1.41
N GLU A 41 32.70 22.68 -0.69
CA GLU A 41 33.97 23.03 -1.28
C GLU A 41 34.74 21.76 -1.62
N PHE A 42 34.84 21.46 -2.91
CA PHE A 42 35.71 20.40 -3.39
C PHE A 42 37.17 20.81 -3.30
N ASN A 43 38.03 19.80 -3.19
CA ASN A 43 39.46 19.92 -2.98
C ASN A 43 39.85 20.72 -1.72
N SER A 44 39.01 20.70 -0.69
CA SER A 44 39.18 21.48 0.54
C SER A 44 38.98 20.58 1.76
N ASP A 45 39.91 20.65 2.72
CA ASP A 45 39.87 19.96 4.01
C ASP A 45 39.85 21.01 5.13
N TYR A 46 38.76 21.03 5.90
CA TYR A 46 38.62 21.88 7.07
C TYR A 46 39.21 21.17 8.28
N SER A 47 39.97 21.91 9.11
CA SER A 47 40.58 21.35 10.31
C SER A 47 39.59 21.35 11.48
N GLY A 48 39.41 20.23 12.16
CA GLY A 48 38.60 20.14 13.37
C GLY A 48 38.64 18.78 14.04
N GLU A 49 38.01 18.67 15.21
CA GLU A 49 37.90 17.44 15.97
C GLU A 49 36.99 16.45 15.24
N GLU A 50 37.42 15.19 15.12
CA GLU A 50 36.62 14.13 14.49
C GLU A 50 35.62 13.56 15.51
N LEU A 51 34.33 13.67 15.21
CA LEU A 51 33.24 13.14 16.03
C LEU A 51 32.88 11.71 15.63
N ALA A 52 32.75 11.47 14.33
CA ALA A 52 32.31 10.21 13.79
C ALA A 52 32.79 10.03 12.35
N ARG A 53 32.94 8.76 11.94
CA ARG A 53 33.37 8.36 10.61
C ARG A 53 32.51 7.21 10.12
N PHE A 54 31.99 7.32 8.90
CA PHE A 54 31.16 6.28 8.28
C PHE A 54 31.15 6.43 6.75
N PRO A 55 30.70 5.41 6.01
CA PRO A 55 30.50 5.52 4.56
C PRO A 55 29.32 6.46 4.22
N ALA A 56 29.55 7.43 3.34
CA ALA A 56 28.49 8.22 2.70
C ALA A 56 28.80 8.36 1.21
N SER A 57 27.82 8.12 0.34
CA SER A 57 28.02 8.11 -1.12
C SER A 57 28.30 9.47 -1.72
N THR A 58 27.89 10.56 -1.06
CA THR A 58 28.13 11.93 -1.52
C THR A 58 28.48 12.85 -0.34
N PRO A 59 29.16 13.98 -0.61
CA PRO A 59 29.35 15.02 0.41
C PRO A 59 28.01 15.57 0.93
N GLN A 60 26.96 15.55 0.11
CA GLN A 60 25.62 15.98 0.53
C GLN A 60 25.00 15.00 1.55
N ALA A 61 25.06 13.69 1.30
CA ALA A 61 24.62 12.67 2.26
C ALA A 61 25.43 12.72 3.57
N CYS A 62 26.74 12.98 3.46
CA CYS A 62 27.61 13.19 4.60
C CYS A 62 27.15 14.40 5.45
N ARG A 63 26.81 15.51 4.79
CA ARG A 63 26.32 16.75 5.42
C ARG A 63 24.94 16.57 6.06
N GLU A 64 24.04 15.81 5.45
CA GLU A 64 22.74 15.46 6.02
C GLU A 64 22.91 14.65 7.32
N ARG A 65 23.85 13.73 7.39
CA ARG A 65 24.13 13.02 8.64
C ARG A 65 24.77 13.92 9.70
N CYS A 66 25.59 14.89 9.31
CA CYS A 66 26.05 15.96 10.22
C CYS A 66 24.87 16.79 10.76
N SER A 67 23.82 17.01 9.95
CA SER A 67 22.63 17.74 10.36
C SER A 67 21.93 17.09 11.57
N GLN A 68 22.02 15.77 11.67
CA GLN A 68 21.42 14.93 12.72
C GLN A 68 22.28 14.81 13.97
N GLU A 69 23.58 15.10 13.89
CA GLU A 69 24.51 15.02 15.02
C GLU A 69 24.61 16.37 15.73
N SER A 70 24.25 16.40 17.01
CA SER A 70 24.10 17.63 17.78
C SER A 70 25.41 18.44 17.89
N GLU A 71 26.54 17.75 18.03
CA GLU A 71 27.86 18.38 18.15
C GLU A 71 28.56 18.62 16.81
N CYS A 72 28.03 18.06 15.71
CA CYS A 72 28.60 18.24 14.39
C CYS A 72 28.36 19.66 13.89
N THR A 73 29.42 20.28 13.37
CA THR A 73 29.40 21.64 12.84
C THR A 73 29.75 21.68 11.36
N PHE A 74 30.50 20.69 10.86
CA PHE A 74 30.85 20.54 9.45
C PHE A 74 31.28 19.11 9.12
N ILE A 75 31.42 18.85 7.83
CA ILE A 75 31.86 17.57 7.30
C ILE A 75 33.16 17.68 6.53
N THR A 76 33.85 16.55 6.46
CA THR A 76 34.90 16.25 5.48
C THR A 76 34.56 14.92 4.83
N HIS A 77 34.41 14.91 3.51
CA HIS A 77 34.06 13.73 2.72
C HIS A 77 35.16 13.43 1.71
N ASN A 78 35.65 12.20 1.69
CA ASN A 78 36.54 11.74 0.64
C ASN A 78 35.70 11.19 -0.51
N VAL A 79 35.73 11.86 -1.66
CA VAL A 79 34.87 11.53 -2.80
C VAL A 79 35.26 10.23 -3.51
N LEU A 80 36.50 9.74 -3.34
CA LEU A 80 36.94 8.48 -3.94
C LEU A 80 36.63 7.28 -3.05
N SER A 81 36.88 7.40 -1.74
CA SER A 81 36.62 6.30 -0.80
C SER A 81 35.21 6.32 -0.22
N SER A 82 34.40 7.32 -0.55
CA SER A 82 33.04 7.52 -0.01
C SER A 82 33.02 7.55 1.52
N ILE A 83 34.10 8.01 2.16
CA ILE A 83 34.17 8.11 3.62
C ILE A 83 33.79 9.52 4.05
N CYS A 84 32.75 9.60 4.87
CA CYS A 84 32.32 10.78 5.59
C CYS A 84 33.00 10.85 6.96
N VAL A 85 33.42 12.04 7.33
CA VAL A 85 33.88 12.39 8.67
C VAL A 85 33.06 13.57 9.15
N LEU A 86 32.33 13.36 10.25
CA LEU A 86 31.66 14.42 10.99
C LEU A 86 32.66 15.09 11.90
N ARG A 87 32.68 16.42 11.90
CA ARG A 87 33.64 17.18 12.68
C ARG A 87 32.96 18.22 13.55
N LYS A 88 33.62 18.50 14.68
CA LYS A 88 33.32 19.58 15.61
C LYS A 88 34.41 20.65 15.51
N GLY A 89 33.99 21.90 15.61
CA GLY A 89 34.87 23.06 15.55
C GLY A 89 34.40 24.10 14.53
N PRO A 90 35.12 25.22 14.39
CA PRO A 90 34.74 26.27 13.46
C PRO A 90 34.99 25.83 12.01
N PRO A 91 33.96 25.78 11.15
CA PRO A 91 34.18 25.55 9.73
C PRO A 91 35.07 26.64 9.13
N TYR A 92 35.77 26.33 8.03
CA TYR A 92 36.69 27.21 7.32
C TYR A 92 38.04 27.51 8.02
N VAL A 93 38.19 27.18 9.30
CA VAL A 93 39.47 27.35 10.02
C VAL A 93 40.46 26.27 9.63
N GLY A 94 41.72 26.68 9.38
CA GLY A 94 42.78 25.76 8.97
C GLY A 94 42.48 25.05 7.65
N LYS A 95 41.72 25.70 6.75
CA LYS A 95 41.40 25.18 5.42
C LYS A 95 42.68 24.87 4.64
N GLN A 96 42.81 23.62 4.20
CA GLN A 96 43.89 23.16 3.35
C GLN A 96 43.34 22.67 2.01
N HIS A 97 44.08 22.93 0.94
CA HIS A 97 43.78 22.32 -0.34
C HIS A 97 44.15 20.83 -0.32
N ARG A 98 43.16 19.95 -0.48
CA ARG A 98 43.37 18.50 -0.55
C ARG A 98 42.51 17.87 -1.63
N VAL A 99 43.17 17.32 -2.64
CA VAL A 99 42.51 16.70 -3.80
C VAL A 99 41.60 15.56 -3.35
N ASN A 100 40.41 15.47 -3.95
CA ASN A 100 39.39 14.45 -3.64
C ASN A 100 38.77 14.53 -2.23
N VAL A 101 38.95 15.66 -1.55
CA VAL A 101 38.28 15.93 -0.28
C VAL A 101 37.28 17.06 -0.50
N ALA A 102 36.04 16.84 -0.09
CA ALA A 102 34.97 17.81 -0.10
C ALA A 102 34.61 18.17 1.34
N SER A 103 34.63 19.45 1.68
CA SER A 103 34.22 19.91 3.01
C SER A 103 33.05 20.87 2.92
N ALA A 104 32.16 20.83 3.91
CA ALA A 104 30.98 21.68 3.94
C ALA A 104 30.52 21.89 5.39
N PRO A 105 30.09 23.11 5.77
CA PRO A 105 29.40 23.30 7.04
C PRO A 105 28.09 22.48 7.08
N LYS A 106 27.66 22.13 8.29
CA LYS A 106 26.37 21.46 8.54
C LYS A 106 25.21 22.20 7.87
N GLU A 107 25.22 23.52 7.98
CA GLU A 107 24.21 24.43 7.43
C GLU A 107 24.84 25.33 6.37
N CYS A 108 24.29 25.33 5.15
CA CYS A 108 24.73 26.21 4.06
C CYS A 108 24.03 27.56 4.16
N LEU A 109 24.81 28.64 4.18
CA LEU A 109 24.29 29.98 3.91
C LEU A 109 24.25 30.22 2.40
N LYS A 110 23.24 30.97 1.95
CA LYS A 110 23.04 31.29 0.53
C LYS A 110 24.04 32.33 0.00
N CYS A 111 24.51 33.23 0.87
CA CYS A 111 25.51 34.25 0.57
C CYS A 111 26.35 34.61 1.81
N PRO A 112 27.19 33.69 2.31
CA PRO A 112 28.11 34.01 3.40
C PRO A 112 29.24 34.93 2.88
N GLU A 113 29.49 36.01 3.61
CA GLU A 113 30.65 36.87 3.43
C GLU A 113 31.73 36.42 4.43
N ASN A 114 32.64 35.57 3.98
CA ASN A 114 33.71 35.03 4.82
C ASN A 114 34.82 36.08 5.03
N ASP A 115 35.38 36.10 6.23
CA ASP A 115 36.39 37.05 6.69
C ASP A 115 35.93 38.52 6.54
N VAL A 116 34.64 38.75 6.80
CA VAL A 116 34.00 40.08 6.76
C VAL A 116 33.21 40.31 8.04
N ALA A 117 33.29 41.54 8.58
CA ALA A 117 32.47 42.03 9.67
C ALA A 117 31.69 43.29 9.24
N TYR A 118 30.41 43.35 9.57
CA TYR A 118 29.61 44.56 9.53
C TYR A 118 29.83 45.39 10.79
N LYS A 119 29.93 46.71 10.63
CA LYS A 119 29.93 47.67 11.74
C LYS A 119 28.89 48.74 11.47
N GLY A 120 28.07 49.04 12.47
CA GLY A 120 26.95 49.98 12.35
C GLY A 120 26.17 50.09 13.65
N GLU A 121 24.93 50.58 13.55
CA GLU A 121 24.03 50.62 14.70
C GLU A 121 23.65 49.19 15.12
N SER A 122 24.17 48.76 16.28
CA SER A 122 23.99 47.42 16.81
C SER A 122 22.61 47.25 17.43
N LEU A 123 21.96 46.13 17.14
CA LEU A 123 20.70 45.67 17.74
C LEU A 123 20.93 44.79 18.98
N GLY A 124 22.19 44.52 19.32
CA GLY A 124 22.59 43.60 20.37
C GLY A 124 23.49 42.48 19.87
N SER A 125 23.97 41.68 20.83
CA SER A 125 24.75 40.47 20.58
C SER A 125 24.17 39.30 21.36
N SER A 126 24.17 38.12 20.75
CA SER A 126 23.74 36.86 21.38
C SER A 126 24.70 35.74 21.02
N GLN A 127 24.65 34.62 21.73
CA GLN A 127 25.40 33.43 21.34
C GLN A 127 24.65 32.70 20.23
N ALA A 128 25.37 32.32 19.17
CA ALA A 128 24.82 31.50 18.10
C ALA A 128 25.70 30.27 17.87
N ARG A 129 25.07 29.12 17.62
CA ARG A 129 25.76 27.86 17.34
C ARG A 129 26.36 27.76 15.92
N SER A 130 26.16 28.77 15.08
CA SER A 130 26.66 28.84 13.71
C SER A 130 26.37 30.21 13.10
N ALA A 131 27.06 30.54 12.01
CA ALA A 131 26.74 31.73 11.22
C ALA A 131 25.32 31.70 10.64
N SER A 132 24.80 30.52 10.31
CA SER A 132 23.43 30.31 9.82
C SER A 132 22.40 30.48 10.93
N HIS A 133 22.69 30.01 12.15
CA HIS A 133 21.86 30.33 13.31
C HIS A 133 21.87 31.84 13.59
N CYS A 134 23.02 32.51 13.43
CA CYS A 134 23.10 33.97 13.54
C CYS A 134 22.29 34.69 12.45
N GLN A 135 22.32 34.21 11.21
CA GLN A 135 21.46 34.68 10.12
C GLN A 135 19.97 34.47 10.45
N ALA A 136 19.59 33.33 11.02
CA ALA A 136 18.21 33.05 11.40
C ALA A 136 17.71 34.01 12.49
N LEU A 137 18.54 34.30 13.50
CA LEU A 137 18.24 35.32 14.52
C LEU A 137 18.05 36.70 13.91
N CYS A 138 18.88 37.08 12.92
CA CYS A 138 18.69 38.32 12.16
C CYS A 138 17.41 38.31 11.31
N VAL A 139 17.01 37.16 10.75
CA VAL A 139 15.74 37.03 10.01
C VAL A 139 14.53 37.13 10.94
N GLU A 140 14.65 36.74 12.21
CA GLU A 140 13.59 36.82 13.21
C GLU A 140 13.38 38.25 13.72
N ASP A 141 14.45 39.01 13.98
CA ASP A 141 14.37 40.40 14.42
C ASP A 141 14.07 41.33 13.23
N GLU A 142 12.83 41.79 13.05
CA GLU A 142 12.38 42.74 11.99
C GLU A 142 13.26 43.99 11.78
N SER A 143 14.03 44.40 12.79
CA SER A 143 14.94 45.56 12.69
C SER A 143 16.30 45.21 12.09
N CYS A 144 16.67 43.93 12.03
CA CYS A 144 17.98 43.48 11.54
C CYS A 144 18.08 43.52 10.01
N SER A 145 19.19 44.06 9.50
CA SER A 145 19.52 44.07 8.07
C SER A 145 20.81 43.32 7.75
N TYR A 146 21.71 43.19 8.73
CA TYR A 146 23.01 42.53 8.60
C TYR A 146 23.37 41.80 9.88
N PHE A 147 24.12 40.71 9.76
CA PHE A 147 24.72 40.02 10.90
C PHE A 147 26.23 39.85 10.71
N THR A 148 26.93 39.69 11.83
CA THR A 148 28.33 39.25 11.88
C THR A 148 28.48 38.20 12.96
N PHE A 149 28.88 37.02 12.56
CA PHE A 149 29.16 35.89 13.44
C PHE A 149 30.67 35.74 13.63
N ASP A 150 31.12 35.72 14.89
CA ASP A 150 32.49 35.39 15.27
C ASP A 150 32.63 33.87 15.44
N ILE A 151 33.45 33.23 14.61
CA ILE A 151 33.60 31.76 14.63
C ILE A 151 34.47 31.27 15.80
N LEU A 152 35.21 32.15 16.48
CA LEU A 152 36.05 31.80 17.63
C LEU A 152 35.28 31.94 18.94
N THR A 153 34.50 33.01 19.09
CA THR A 153 33.74 33.30 20.33
C THR A 153 32.28 32.85 20.27
N TRP A 154 31.78 32.49 19.09
CA TRP A 154 30.38 32.11 18.84
C TRP A 154 29.39 33.25 19.06
N ASP A 155 29.88 34.50 19.07
CA ASP A 155 29.04 35.69 19.20
C ASP A 155 28.41 36.07 17.86
N CYS A 156 27.11 36.30 17.92
CA CYS A 156 26.27 36.80 16.84
C CYS A 156 25.95 38.27 17.09
N HIS A 157 26.46 39.15 16.25
CA HIS A 157 26.17 40.58 16.28
C HIS A 157 25.18 40.95 15.18
N MET A 158 24.11 41.65 15.52
CA MET A 158 23.07 42.07 14.58
C MET A 158 23.09 43.59 14.40
N PHE A 159 22.84 44.05 13.17
CA PHE A 159 22.92 45.47 12.80
C PHE A 159 21.73 45.92 11.96
N LYS A 160 21.34 47.19 12.13
CA LYS A 160 20.33 47.86 11.31
C LYS A 160 20.84 48.20 9.91
N LYS A 161 19.94 48.70 9.07
CA LYS A 161 20.24 49.22 7.72
C LYS A 161 21.32 50.31 7.78
N GLY A 162 22.28 50.26 6.85
CA GLY A 162 23.38 51.22 6.76
C GLY A 162 24.69 50.77 7.42
N ALA A 163 24.78 49.52 7.90
CA ALA A 163 26.04 48.94 8.34
C ALA A 163 27.04 48.84 7.17
N ILE A 164 28.32 49.02 7.48
CA ILE A 164 29.42 49.02 6.51
C ILE A 164 30.23 47.73 6.70
N GLU A 165 30.58 47.07 5.60
CA GLU A 165 31.42 45.87 5.58
C GLU A 165 32.90 46.22 5.75
N PHE A 166 33.63 45.41 6.53
CA PHE A 166 35.07 45.51 6.73
C PHE A 166 35.70 44.12 6.67
N PRO A 167 36.85 43.94 6.00
CA PRO A 167 37.58 42.68 6.06
C PRO A 167 38.08 42.41 7.49
N GLU A 168 37.71 41.28 8.06
CA GLU A 168 38.10 40.86 9.40
C GLU A 168 38.12 39.33 9.49
N MET A 169 39.30 38.75 9.71
CA MET A 169 39.45 37.29 9.72
C MET A 169 38.62 36.64 10.82
N ASN A 170 38.19 35.39 10.58
CA ASN A 170 37.38 34.60 11.50
C ASN A 170 35.97 35.17 11.75
N LYS A 171 35.48 35.98 10.82
CA LYS A 171 34.12 36.52 10.84
C LYS A 171 33.34 35.97 9.65
N ILE A 172 32.10 35.59 9.87
CA ILE A 172 31.16 35.25 8.81
C ILE A 172 30.00 36.21 8.90
N SER A 173 29.83 37.03 7.88
CA SER A 173 28.76 38.01 7.81
C SER A 173 27.77 37.70 6.72
N GLY A 174 26.67 38.44 6.71
CA GLY A 174 25.72 38.41 5.61
C GLY A 174 24.54 39.32 5.85
N ARG A 175 23.71 39.43 4.82
CA ARG A 175 22.50 40.26 4.84
C ARG A 175 21.29 39.46 5.30
N ARG A 176 20.30 40.14 5.89
CA ARG A 176 19.05 39.52 6.36
C ARG A 176 18.30 38.73 5.28
N ASP A 177 18.39 39.15 4.01
CA ASP A 177 17.76 38.49 2.86
C ASP A 177 18.55 37.28 2.32
N CYS A 178 19.74 37.00 2.87
CA CYS A 178 20.50 35.76 2.66
C CYS A 178 19.94 34.56 3.44
N SER A 179 18.61 34.41 3.49
CA SER A 179 17.91 33.44 4.36
C SER A 179 18.49 32.02 4.26
N VAL A 180 18.70 31.41 5.43
CA VAL A 180 18.88 29.97 5.59
C VAL A 180 17.66 29.30 4.99
N ASP A 181 17.86 28.23 4.24
CA ASP A 181 16.76 27.44 3.73
C ASP A 181 15.96 26.91 4.93
N LYS A 182 14.74 27.42 5.14
CA LYS A 182 13.86 26.98 6.24
C LYS A 182 13.65 25.46 6.16
N LEU A 183 13.58 24.93 4.93
CA LEU A 183 13.50 23.50 4.70
C LEU A 183 14.71 22.74 5.21
N ALA A 184 15.90 23.33 5.37
CA ALA A 184 17.05 22.61 5.91
C ALA A 184 16.95 22.38 7.43
N ILE A 185 16.09 23.12 8.13
CA ILE A 185 15.97 23.11 9.60
C ILE A 185 14.66 22.46 10.06
N ASP A 186 13.62 22.48 9.22
CA ASP A 186 12.30 21.90 9.57
C ASP A 186 12.43 20.41 9.95
N PRO A 187 11.87 19.97 11.11
CA PRO A 187 11.91 18.58 11.52
C PRO A 187 11.33 17.66 10.44
N ALA A 188 12.09 16.64 10.06
CA ALA A 188 11.66 15.68 9.06
C ALA A 188 12.19 14.27 9.38
N PRO A 189 11.46 13.22 8.97
CA PRO A 189 11.94 11.84 9.05
C PRO A 189 13.27 11.66 8.29
N SER A 190 14.12 10.74 8.75
CA SER A 190 15.48 10.57 8.23
C SER A 190 15.56 10.23 6.74
N CYS A 191 14.52 9.57 6.21
CA CYS A 191 14.40 9.18 4.81
C CYS A 191 13.57 10.15 3.97
N ALA A 192 13.06 11.23 4.57
CA ALA A 192 12.28 12.22 3.86
C ALA A 192 13.17 13.02 2.90
N VAL A 193 12.68 13.22 1.69
CA VAL A 193 13.31 14.02 0.65
C VAL A 193 12.82 15.46 0.75
N ARG A 194 13.76 16.39 0.91
CA ARG A 194 13.49 17.83 0.95
C ARG A 194 13.51 18.41 -0.46
N HIS A 195 12.78 19.49 -0.66
CA HIS A 195 12.64 20.17 -1.95
C HIS A 195 11.99 19.34 -3.05
N VAL A 196 11.25 18.30 -2.66
CA VAL A 196 10.59 17.38 -3.55
C VAL A 196 9.13 17.32 -3.12
N ALA A 197 8.24 17.53 -4.08
CA ALA A 197 6.81 17.30 -3.92
C ALA A 197 6.43 16.10 -4.77
N TYR A 198 5.83 15.07 -4.16
CA TYR A 198 5.14 14.02 -4.90
C TYR A 198 3.86 14.61 -5.49
N THR A 199 3.69 14.57 -6.82
CA THR A 199 2.57 15.24 -7.50
C THR A 199 1.60 14.21 -8.07
N GLY A 200 0.80 13.63 -7.18
CA GLY A 200 -0.30 12.73 -7.53
C GLY A 200 -1.60 13.19 -6.88
N SER A 201 -2.70 12.49 -7.16
CA SER A 201 -3.94 12.74 -6.43
C SER A 201 -3.76 12.57 -4.92
N VAL A 202 -4.36 13.49 -4.16
CA VAL A 202 -4.30 13.52 -2.70
C VAL A 202 -5.41 12.65 -2.14
N LEU A 203 -5.07 11.69 -1.30
CA LEU A 203 -6.03 10.81 -0.63
C LEU A 203 -6.81 11.55 0.45
N GLU A 204 -6.06 12.28 1.27
CA GLU A 204 -6.55 13.02 2.41
C GLU A 204 -5.59 14.17 2.66
N THR A 205 -6.14 15.31 3.05
CA THR A 205 -5.36 16.48 3.48
C THR A 205 -5.66 16.75 4.94
N ALA A 206 -4.60 17.01 5.71
CA ALA A 206 -4.68 17.36 7.11
C ALA A 206 -3.70 18.52 7.41
N SER A 207 -3.82 19.12 8.59
CA SER A 207 -2.79 20.03 9.10
C SER A 207 -1.82 19.23 9.97
N ALA A 208 -0.53 19.53 9.85
CA ALA A 208 0.52 18.96 10.68
C ALA A 208 1.50 20.07 11.11
N GLU A 209 2.15 19.88 12.26
CA GLU A 209 3.12 20.84 12.77
C GLU A 209 4.45 20.75 12.00
N ASP A 210 4.82 19.54 11.58
CA ASP A 210 6.04 19.26 10.82
C ASP A 210 5.88 18.00 9.94
N ALA A 211 6.94 17.64 9.21
CA ALA A 211 6.93 16.46 8.36
C ALA A 211 6.92 15.14 9.17
N VAL A 212 7.36 15.14 10.43
CA VAL A 212 7.31 13.96 11.32
C VAL A 212 5.86 13.69 11.72
N ALA A 213 5.12 14.72 12.12
CA ALA A 213 3.69 14.66 12.38
C ALA A 213 2.90 14.24 11.13
N CYS A 214 3.28 14.74 9.95
CA CYS A 214 2.67 14.32 8.70
C CYS A 214 2.91 12.82 8.40
N GLN A 215 4.12 12.31 8.64
CA GLN A 215 4.40 10.87 8.52
C GLN A 215 3.56 10.04 9.50
N MET A 216 3.39 10.49 10.74
CA MET A 216 2.53 9.81 11.72
C MET A 216 1.07 9.75 11.27
N LEU A 217 0.55 10.82 10.66
CA LEU A 217 -0.80 10.81 10.06
C LEU A 217 -0.90 9.77 8.94
N CYS A 218 0.13 9.65 8.09
CA CYS A 218 0.19 8.60 7.07
C CYS A 218 0.17 7.19 7.69
N GLN A 219 0.91 6.96 8.78
CA GLN A 219 0.94 5.68 9.50
C GLN A 219 -0.42 5.30 10.12
N GLN A 220 -1.30 6.27 10.35
CA GLN A 220 -2.67 6.06 10.86
C GLN A 220 -3.70 5.76 9.77
N ARG A 221 -3.32 5.79 8.48
CA ARG A 221 -4.23 5.51 7.36
C ARG A 221 -3.76 4.27 6.62
N SER A 222 -4.55 3.21 6.60
CA SER A 222 -4.21 1.94 5.94
C SER A 222 -3.95 2.05 4.43
N SER A 223 -4.42 3.12 3.78
CA SER A 223 -4.18 3.37 2.35
C SER A 223 -3.05 4.38 2.08
N CYS A 224 -2.45 5.01 3.10
CA CYS A 224 -1.36 5.95 2.88
C CYS A 224 -0.02 5.23 2.81
N GLU A 225 0.74 5.50 1.74
CA GLU A 225 2.06 4.92 1.49
C GLU A 225 3.14 5.99 1.39
N ALA A 226 2.77 7.22 0.98
CA ALA A 226 3.65 8.37 0.92
C ALA A 226 2.97 9.63 1.45
N PHE A 227 3.75 10.60 1.92
CA PHE A 227 3.26 11.88 2.39
C PHE A 227 4.01 13.04 1.73
N VAL A 228 3.36 14.20 1.69
CA VAL A 228 3.96 15.49 1.33
C VAL A 228 3.56 16.51 2.40
N PHE A 229 4.55 17.11 3.05
CA PHE A 229 4.37 18.22 3.98
C PHE A 229 4.83 19.53 3.35
N ASP A 230 3.93 20.50 3.26
CA ASP A 230 4.23 21.85 2.79
C ASP A 230 4.53 22.78 3.98
N THR A 231 5.80 23.16 4.13
CA THR A 231 6.28 23.96 5.27
C THR A 231 5.76 25.39 5.26
N ALA A 232 5.29 25.90 4.11
CA ALA A 232 4.75 27.25 4.01
C ALA A 232 3.32 27.34 4.57
N SER A 233 2.53 26.30 4.40
CA SER A 233 1.12 26.26 4.81
C SER A 233 0.83 25.37 6.02
N GLY A 234 1.75 24.47 6.39
CA GLY A 234 1.51 23.43 7.39
C GLY A 234 0.57 22.32 6.88
N THR A 235 0.41 22.21 5.56
CA THR A 235 -0.48 21.22 4.93
C THR A 235 0.24 19.88 4.80
N CYS A 236 -0.39 18.83 5.30
CA CYS A 236 0.00 17.44 5.13
C CYS A 236 -0.93 16.77 4.11
N SER A 237 -0.38 16.32 2.99
CA SER A 237 -1.09 15.59 1.95
C SER A 237 -0.66 14.13 1.96
N LEU A 238 -1.63 13.23 2.04
CA LEU A 238 -1.40 11.78 2.04
C LEU A 238 -1.58 11.23 0.62
N HIS A 239 -0.70 10.33 0.22
CA HIS A 239 -0.62 9.81 -1.15
C HIS A 239 -0.44 8.29 -1.18
N LEU A 240 -0.82 7.71 -2.32
CA LEU A 240 -0.35 6.38 -2.72
C LEU A 240 1.11 6.42 -3.15
N ALA A 241 1.74 5.26 -3.22
CA ALA A 241 3.13 5.12 -3.61
C ALA A 241 3.39 5.58 -5.06
N LEU A 242 2.38 5.48 -5.94
CA LEU A 242 2.48 5.93 -7.33
C LEU A 242 2.83 7.43 -7.47
N ALA A 243 2.54 8.26 -6.46
CA ALA A 243 2.84 9.70 -6.49
C ALA A 243 4.35 9.99 -6.51
N GLU A 244 5.18 9.03 -6.10
CA GLU A 244 6.65 9.11 -6.26
C GLU A 244 7.04 9.25 -7.73
N ALA A 245 6.35 8.54 -8.63
CA ALA A 245 6.68 8.53 -10.05
C ALA A 245 6.47 9.87 -10.76
N THR A 246 5.67 10.75 -10.17
CA THR A 246 5.34 12.09 -10.67
C THR A 246 5.93 13.18 -9.78
N LYS A 247 7.04 12.91 -9.08
CA LYS A 247 7.67 13.91 -8.21
C LYS A 247 8.24 15.11 -8.98
N THR A 248 8.17 16.28 -8.37
CA THR A 248 8.70 17.55 -8.92
C THR A 248 9.51 18.29 -7.86
N SER A 249 10.38 19.20 -8.31
CA SER A 249 11.09 20.10 -7.40
C SER A 249 10.13 21.13 -6.82
N SER A 250 10.20 21.32 -5.51
CA SER A 250 9.41 22.32 -4.77
C SER A 250 10.30 23.06 -3.80
N THR A 251 10.04 24.34 -3.58
CA THR A 251 10.80 25.13 -2.61
C THR A 251 10.28 25.00 -1.19
N THR A 252 9.13 24.35 -0.98
CA THR A 252 8.46 24.28 0.34
C THR A 252 8.08 22.87 0.77
N ALA A 253 8.23 21.87 -0.10
CA ALA A 253 7.75 20.51 0.16
C ALA A 253 8.84 19.59 0.74
N ILE A 254 8.44 18.82 1.75
CA ILE A 254 9.15 17.68 2.30
C ILE A 254 8.29 16.45 2.04
N SER A 255 8.79 15.50 1.24
CA SER A 255 8.06 14.27 0.93
C SER A 255 8.75 13.06 1.53
N GLY A 256 8.02 11.97 1.70
CA GLY A 256 8.63 10.72 2.18
C GLY A 256 7.67 9.56 2.20
N PRO A 257 8.16 8.35 2.52
CA PRO A 257 7.34 7.17 2.69
C PRO A 257 6.57 7.19 4.02
N ARG A 258 5.62 6.28 4.15
CA ARG A 258 4.89 6.00 5.38
C ARG A 258 5.81 5.74 6.59
N GLU A 259 6.93 5.08 6.39
CA GLU A 259 7.86 4.72 7.48
C GLU A 259 9.31 4.76 6.98
N CYS A 260 10.22 5.29 7.79
CA CYS A 260 11.65 5.32 7.50
C CYS A 260 12.38 4.15 8.14
N ALA A 261 13.28 3.50 7.40
CA ALA A 261 14.09 2.38 7.86
C ALA A 261 13.32 1.36 8.74
N PRO A 262 12.13 0.88 8.31
CA PRO A 262 11.39 -0.12 9.06
C PRO A 262 12.21 -1.40 9.22
N LYS A 263 11.97 -2.17 10.31
CA LYS A 263 12.77 -3.37 10.65
C LYS A 263 12.80 -4.46 9.56
N CYS A 264 11.84 -4.44 8.65
CA CYS A 264 11.74 -5.29 7.46
C CYS A 264 12.74 -4.92 6.33
N MET A 265 13.35 -3.73 6.37
CA MET A 265 14.39 -3.32 5.43
C MET A 265 15.74 -3.85 5.90
N LEU A 266 16.44 -4.49 4.97
CA LEU A 266 17.68 -5.19 5.19
C LEU A 266 18.81 -4.39 4.55
N THR A 267 19.59 -3.68 5.37
CA THR A 267 20.81 -3.00 4.92
C THR A 267 21.97 -3.98 4.81
N GLY A 268 22.78 -3.86 3.76
CA GLY A 268 23.92 -4.74 3.50
C GLY A 268 23.52 -6.10 2.97
N LYS A 269 22.27 -6.28 2.51
CA LYS A 269 21.78 -7.54 1.97
C LYS A 269 21.05 -7.31 0.65
N SER A 270 21.24 -8.23 -0.29
CA SER A 270 20.55 -8.28 -1.58
C SER A 270 19.68 -9.54 -1.68
N TYR A 271 18.57 -9.45 -2.40
CA TYR A 271 17.82 -10.61 -2.87
C TYR A 271 18.47 -11.17 -4.15
N ARG A 272 18.61 -12.49 -4.26
CA ARG A 272 18.95 -13.17 -5.53
C ARG A 272 17.88 -12.94 -6.60
N THR A 273 18.28 -13.10 -7.86
CA THR A 273 17.45 -12.99 -9.08
C THR A 273 16.31 -14.03 -9.12
N SER A 274 15.27 -13.88 -8.29
CA SER A 274 13.92 -14.23 -8.73
C SER A 274 13.64 -13.53 -10.06
N GLU A 275 12.64 -13.97 -10.83
CA GLU A 275 12.27 -13.28 -12.07
C GLU A 275 12.22 -11.77 -11.84
N GLU A 276 13.18 -11.07 -12.47
CA GLU A 276 13.35 -9.64 -12.35
C GLU A 276 12.19 -9.03 -13.14
N LEU A 277 11.29 -8.36 -12.44
CA LEU A 277 10.13 -7.73 -13.04
C LEU A 277 10.54 -6.48 -13.80
N LEU A 278 11.41 -5.67 -13.17
CA LEU A 278 11.82 -4.37 -13.66
C LEU A 278 13.11 -3.92 -12.97
N THR A 279 14.02 -3.35 -13.75
CA THR A 279 15.16 -2.57 -13.29
C THR A 279 14.87 -1.08 -13.48
N VAL A 280 15.05 -0.27 -12.45
CA VAL A 280 14.98 1.19 -12.53
C VAL A 280 16.37 1.76 -12.29
N GLU A 281 16.97 2.38 -13.31
CA GLU A 281 18.36 2.85 -13.29
C GLU A 281 18.53 4.34 -12.93
N GLN A 282 17.45 5.13 -12.98
CA GLN A 282 17.48 6.58 -12.73
C GLN A 282 16.19 7.06 -12.07
N GLY A 283 16.27 8.19 -11.36
CA GLY A 283 15.10 8.86 -10.78
C GLY A 283 14.74 8.43 -9.36
N LEU A 284 15.52 7.56 -8.73
CA LEU A 284 15.38 7.15 -7.33
C LEU A 284 16.64 7.52 -6.55
N ASP A 285 16.48 8.30 -5.49
CA ASP A 285 17.60 8.78 -4.67
C ASP A 285 17.75 7.98 -3.36
N THR A 286 16.69 7.29 -2.92
CA THR A 286 16.69 6.52 -1.66
C THR A 286 16.15 5.10 -1.84
N ALA A 287 16.50 4.23 -0.88
CA ALA A 287 15.96 2.88 -0.80
C ALA A 287 14.43 2.89 -0.58
N GLU A 288 13.94 3.89 0.15
CA GLU A 288 12.52 4.08 0.41
C GLU A 288 11.73 4.47 -0.84
N GLU A 289 12.31 5.27 -1.75
CA GLU A 289 11.69 5.52 -3.05
C GLU A 289 11.65 4.25 -3.91
N CYS A 290 12.67 3.38 -3.80
CA CYS A 290 12.63 2.05 -4.43
C CYS A 290 11.50 1.17 -3.84
N GLN A 291 11.23 1.26 -2.53
CA GLN A 291 10.06 0.62 -1.93
C GLN A 291 8.74 1.19 -2.48
N LEU A 292 8.58 2.52 -2.56
CA LEU A 292 7.39 3.15 -3.15
C LEU A 292 7.19 2.71 -4.61
N ARG A 293 8.29 2.58 -5.35
CA ARG A 293 8.26 2.04 -6.70
C ARG A 293 7.78 0.59 -6.74
N CYS A 294 8.24 -0.26 -5.83
CA CYS A 294 7.70 -1.62 -5.70
C CYS A 294 6.21 -1.63 -5.30
N GLN A 295 5.79 -0.73 -4.40
CA GLN A 295 4.40 -0.64 -3.94
C GLN A 295 3.42 -0.29 -5.06
N SER A 296 3.82 0.64 -5.93
CA SER A 296 3.05 1.01 -7.13
C SER A 296 3.15 -0.02 -8.27
N THR A 297 4.19 -0.87 -8.27
CA THR A 297 4.39 -1.91 -9.30
C THR A 297 3.55 -3.15 -8.98
N THR A 298 2.67 -3.53 -9.92
CA THR A 298 1.86 -4.74 -9.81
C THR A 298 2.72 -5.98 -9.75
N ASN A 299 2.37 -6.91 -8.87
CA ASN A 299 3.08 -8.18 -8.62
C ASN A 299 4.50 -8.03 -8.04
N CYS A 300 5.02 -6.82 -7.80
CA CYS A 300 6.26 -6.69 -7.04
C CYS A 300 6.05 -7.21 -5.62
N GLY A 301 6.86 -8.17 -5.16
CA GLY A 301 6.85 -8.69 -3.79
C GLY A 301 8.07 -8.26 -3.00
N ALA A 302 9.18 -7.97 -3.67
CA ALA A 302 10.44 -7.56 -3.05
C ALA A 302 11.25 -6.62 -3.95
N TRP A 303 12.22 -5.93 -3.36
CA TRP A 303 13.08 -4.98 -4.07
C TRP A 303 14.50 -4.95 -3.47
N SER A 304 15.47 -4.55 -4.28
CA SER A 304 16.87 -4.30 -3.90
C SER A 304 17.36 -2.98 -4.48
N PHE A 305 17.90 -2.10 -3.64
CA PHE A 305 18.41 -0.80 -4.03
C PHE A 305 19.92 -0.69 -3.81
N ALA A 306 20.66 -0.42 -4.88
CA ALA A 306 22.09 -0.19 -4.85
C ALA A 306 22.41 1.31 -4.71
N SER A 307 22.84 1.72 -3.52
CA SER A 307 23.05 3.14 -3.19
C SER A 307 24.13 3.83 -4.04
N ALA A 308 25.15 3.10 -4.49
CA ALA A 308 26.25 3.64 -5.30
C ALA A 308 25.83 3.95 -6.74
N SER A 309 25.00 3.08 -7.34
CA SER A 309 24.55 3.21 -8.73
C SER A 309 23.13 3.78 -8.87
N ARG A 310 22.41 3.94 -7.76
CA ARG A 310 20.98 4.31 -7.71
C ARG A 310 20.08 3.35 -8.49
N LYS A 311 20.53 2.10 -8.62
CA LYS A 311 19.80 1.04 -9.30
C LYS A 311 18.80 0.42 -8.33
N CYS A 312 17.55 0.30 -8.76
CA CYS A 312 16.46 -0.35 -8.02
C CYS A 312 15.96 -1.55 -8.82
N ASP A 313 16.15 -2.74 -8.27
CA ASP A 313 15.71 -4.00 -8.87
C ASP A 313 14.44 -4.48 -8.18
N LEU A 314 13.39 -4.74 -8.97
CA LEU A 314 12.09 -5.19 -8.49
C LEU A 314 11.85 -6.65 -8.83
N PHE A 315 11.31 -7.40 -7.87
CA PHE A 315 11.13 -8.84 -7.95
C PHE A 315 9.70 -9.23 -7.63
N GLU A 316 9.19 -10.31 -8.25
CA GLU A 316 7.85 -10.82 -7.94
C GLU A 316 7.75 -11.34 -6.50
N ASN A 317 8.81 -11.96 -6.00
CA ASN A 317 8.87 -12.55 -4.67
C ASN A 317 10.23 -12.28 -4.03
N ALA A 318 10.29 -12.27 -2.70
CA ALA A 318 11.57 -12.28 -1.99
C ALA A 318 12.27 -13.63 -2.21
N SER A 319 13.55 -13.60 -2.57
CA SER A 319 14.39 -14.78 -2.74
C SER A 319 15.37 -14.94 -1.56
N GLU A 320 16.35 -15.82 -1.66
CA GLU A 320 17.41 -15.95 -0.65
C GLU A 320 18.20 -14.64 -0.48
N GLU A 321 18.46 -14.28 0.77
CA GLU A 321 19.27 -13.12 1.17
C GLU A 321 20.78 -13.41 0.99
N ARG A 322 21.53 -12.45 0.46
CA ARG A 322 23.00 -12.47 0.41
C ARG A 322 23.57 -11.20 1.01
N GLU A 323 24.64 -11.34 1.79
CA GLU A 323 25.44 -10.19 2.25
C GLU A 323 26.08 -9.47 1.06
N GLU A 324 25.74 -8.19 0.89
CA GLU A 324 26.23 -7.31 -0.16
C GLU A 324 26.26 -5.85 0.34
N GLU A 325 27.45 -5.30 0.52
CA GLU A 325 27.64 -3.94 1.02
C GLU A 325 27.06 -2.90 0.05
N GLY A 326 26.46 -1.84 0.60
CA GLY A 326 25.89 -0.74 -0.18
C GLY A 326 24.54 -1.05 -0.83
N ILE A 327 23.99 -2.26 -0.62
CA ILE A 327 22.63 -2.63 -1.01
C ILE A 327 21.68 -2.48 0.18
N THR A 328 20.46 -2.02 -0.07
CA THR A 328 19.34 -2.12 0.87
C THR A 328 18.18 -2.81 0.18
N SER A 329 17.60 -3.82 0.80
CA SER A 329 16.51 -4.60 0.24
C SER A 329 15.32 -4.68 1.18
N GLY A 330 14.14 -5.03 0.67
CA GLY A 330 12.96 -5.22 1.52
C GLY A 330 11.76 -5.82 0.77
N PRO A 331 10.70 -6.20 1.49
CA PRO A 331 9.43 -6.56 0.87
C PRO A 331 8.71 -5.33 0.33
N LYS A 332 7.75 -5.53 -0.59
CA LYS A 332 6.83 -4.48 -1.06
C LYS A 332 6.17 -3.77 0.12
N TYR A 333 5.60 -4.57 1.02
CA TYR A 333 4.95 -4.10 2.23
C TYR A 333 5.62 -4.70 3.45
N CYS A 334 5.95 -3.84 4.41
CA CYS A 334 6.36 -4.29 5.72
C CYS A 334 5.15 -4.84 6.50
N PRO A 335 5.38 -5.76 7.45
CA PRO A 335 4.31 -6.27 8.30
C PRO A 335 3.47 -5.13 8.87
N GLY A 336 2.15 -5.21 8.68
CA GLY A 336 1.19 -4.23 9.21
C GLY A 336 0.81 -3.09 8.27
N ALA A 337 1.42 -2.97 7.10
CA ALA A 337 1.08 -1.91 6.15
C ALA A 337 -0.41 -1.91 5.74
N CYS A 338 -1.00 -3.10 5.59
CA CYS A 338 -2.41 -3.28 5.24
C CYS A 338 -3.34 -3.41 6.45
N ASP A 339 -2.87 -3.27 7.69
CA ASP A 339 -3.73 -3.36 8.86
C ASP A 339 -4.69 -2.18 8.93
N THR A 340 -5.93 -2.45 9.35
CA THR A 340 -6.91 -1.43 9.68
C THR A 340 -6.74 -1.00 11.14
N ILE A 341 -6.68 0.31 11.36
CA ILE A 341 -6.43 0.94 12.67
C ILE A 341 -7.73 1.52 13.22
N GLY A 342 -8.02 1.27 14.49
CA GLY A 342 -9.25 1.70 15.13
C GLY A 342 -10.46 0.89 14.68
N PHE A 343 -10.25 -0.30 14.12
CA PHE A 343 -11.33 -1.21 13.72
C PHE A 343 -11.12 -2.59 14.31
N HIS A 344 -12.22 -3.16 14.79
CA HIS A 344 -12.24 -4.47 15.41
C HIS A 344 -13.33 -5.30 14.75
N SER A 345 -13.09 -6.60 14.67
CA SER A 345 -14.15 -7.54 14.42
C SER A 345 -14.60 -8.15 15.76
N PRO A 346 -15.90 -8.33 16.03
CA PRO A 346 -16.37 -8.82 17.31
C PRO A 346 -15.90 -10.25 17.59
N ALA A 347 -15.71 -10.53 18.88
CA ALA A 347 -15.52 -11.89 19.38
C ALA A 347 -16.89 -12.56 19.47
N LEU A 348 -17.30 -13.30 18.43
CA LEU A 348 -18.44 -14.20 18.56
C LEU A 348 -18.04 -15.31 19.55
N GLU A 349 -18.95 -15.81 20.40
CA GLU A 349 -18.68 -16.78 21.49
C GLU A 349 -17.97 -18.09 21.07
N LYS A 350 -17.73 -18.30 19.77
CA LYS A 350 -16.96 -19.41 19.19
C LYS A 350 -15.85 -18.94 18.23
N THR A 351 -15.36 -17.71 18.36
CA THR A 351 -14.22 -17.25 17.56
C THR A 351 -12.99 -18.04 17.95
N TRP A 352 -12.47 -18.74 16.94
CA TRP A 352 -11.22 -19.46 16.90
C TRP A 352 -10.15 -18.80 17.80
N TYR A 353 -9.65 -19.60 18.74
CA TYR A 353 -8.57 -19.39 19.72
C TYR A 353 -8.04 -17.95 19.95
N SER A 354 -8.27 -17.42 21.15
CA SER A 354 -7.60 -16.23 21.66
C SER A 354 -6.26 -16.59 22.32
N LYS A 355 -5.21 -15.83 22.02
CA LYS A 355 -3.97 -15.83 22.80
C LYS A 355 -3.90 -14.53 23.60
N GLU A 356 -3.79 -14.65 24.92
CA GLU A 356 -3.54 -13.52 25.81
C GLU A 356 -2.06 -13.14 25.76
N THR A 357 -1.74 -11.89 26.09
CA THR A 357 -0.36 -11.38 26.25
C THR A 357 0.52 -11.40 24.99
N LEU A 358 -0.08 -11.42 23.78
CA LEU A 358 0.69 -11.30 22.54
C LEU A 358 0.81 -9.84 22.09
N GLU A 359 2.05 -9.43 21.82
CA GLU A 359 2.32 -8.23 21.04
C GLU A 359 1.73 -8.34 19.62
N LEU A 360 1.52 -7.20 18.96
CA LEU A 360 0.89 -7.13 17.64
C LEU A 360 1.55 -8.05 16.61
N GLU A 361 2.88 -8.02 16.49
CA GLU A 361 3.57 -8.84 15.49
C GLU A 361 3.54 -10.33 15.86
N ALA A 362 3.58 -10.68 17.14
CA ALA A 362 3.37 -12.06 17.57
C ALA A 362 1.95 -12.55 17.25
N CYS A 363 0.94 -11.67 17.32
CA CYS A 363 -0.42 -11.97 16.90
C CYS A 363 -0.51 -12.23 15.39
N ARG A 364 0.18 -11.40 14.58
CA ARG A 364 0.28 -11.58 13.12
C ARG A 364 0.94 -12.91 12.77
N GLU A 365 2.07 -13.22 13.38
CA GLU A 365 2.78 -14.50 13.16
C GLU A 365 1.93 -15.70 13.59
N ALA A 366 1.19 -15.58 14.68
CA ALA A 366 0.25 -16.62 15.09
C ALA A 366 -0.87 -16.83 14.05
N CYS A 367 -1.32 -15.77 13.36
CA CYS A 367 -2.24 -15.90 12.24
C CYS A 367 -1.58 -16.58 11.03
N ARG A 368 -0.36 -16.17 10.66
CA ARG A 368 0.39 -16.79 9.55
C ARG A 368 0.63 -18.29 9.74
N ALA A 369 0.94 -18.68 10.96
CA ALA A 369 1.19 -20.07 11.33
C ALA A 369 -0.07 -20.93 11.37
N GLU A 370 -1.26 -20.32 11.35
CA GLU A 370 -2.53 -21.00 11.50
C GLU A 370 -3.26 -21.12 10.16
N PRO A 371 -3.37 -22.33 9.56
CA PRO A 371 -3.95 -22.53 8.22
C PRO A 371 -5.38 -22.00 8.04
N LYS A 372 -6.15 -21.87 9.12
CA LYS A 372 -7.52 -21.34 9.09
C LYS A 372 -7.61 -19.84 9.36
N CYS A 373 -6.56 -19.22 9.88
CA CYS A 373 -6.56 -17.79 10.15
C CYS A 373 -6.40 -17.03 8.84
N VAL A 374 -7.32 -16.09 8.61
CA VAL A 374 -7.22 -15.16 7.48
C VAL A 374 -7.15 -13.73 7.94
N ILE A 375 -7.75 -13.43 9.09
CA ILE A 375 -7.73 -12.12 9.71
C ILE A 375 -7.48 -12.26 11.22
N PHE A 376 -6.78 -11.32 11.82
CA PHE A 376 -6.63 -11.23 13.27
C PHE A 376 -7.13 -9.89 13.78
N THR A 377 -7.50 -9.83 15.06
CA THR A 377 -7.74 -8.56 15.77
C THR A 377 -6.90 -8.52 17.04
N TRP A 378 -6.11 -7.47 17.19
CA TRP A 378 -5.29 -7.18 18.37
C TRP A 378 -5.84 -5.95 19.11
N TRP A 379 -6.16 -6.08 20.40
CA TRP A 379 -6.97 -5.11 21.14
C TRP A 379 -6.18 -4.08 21.98
N GLY A 380 -4.87 -3.93 21.80
CA GLY A 380 -4.08 -2.96 22.58
C GLY A 380 -3.69 -3.40 23.98
N ASN A 381 -4.45 -4.32 24.59
CA ASN A 381 -4.19 -4.90 25.91
C ASN A 381 -3.68 -6.36 25.80
N ASP A 382 -2.84 -6.59 24.79
CA ASP A 382 -2.23 -7.87 24.46
C ASP A 382 -3.18 -9.04 24.17
N ARG A 383 -4.46 -8.76 23.92
CA ARG A 383 -5.41 -9.79 23.47
C ARG A 383 -5.38 -9.92 21.95
N CYS A 384 -5.03 -11.11 21.50
CA CYS A 384 -5.00 -11.50 20.09
C CYS A 384 -6.13 -12.48 19.79
N PHE A 385 -6.94 -12.18 18.77
CA PHE A 385 -7.99 -13.07 18.27
C PHE A 385 -7.67 -13.46 16.83
N LEU A 386 -7.41 -14.75 16.61
CA LEU A 386 -7.20 -15.31 15.28
C LEU A 386 -8.54 -15.72 14.70
N LYS A 387 -8.87 -15.34 13.47
CA LYS A 387 -10.23 -15.51 12.95
C LYS A 387 -10.22 -16.09 11.56
N GLU A 388 -11.25 -16.88 11.33
CA GLU A 388 -11.65 -17.22 9.97
C GLU A 388 -12.35 -16.02 9.31
N ASP A 389 -12.38 -16.11 8.00
CA ASP A 389 -12.97 -15.22 7.01
C ASP A 389 -14.35 -14.58 7.29
N SER A 390 -15.25 -15.22 8.04
CA SER A 390 -16.62 -14.72 8.27
C SER A 390 -16.72 -13.48 9.16
N CYS A 391 -15.60 -13.07 9.76
CA CYS A 391 -15.57 -12.07 10.83
C CYS A 391 -15.52 -10.60 10.33
N LEU A 392 -15.27 -10.36 9.03
CA LEU A 392 -15.32 -9.02 8.42
C LEU A 392 -16.75 -8.47 8.25
N THR A 393 -17.77 -9.32 8.36
CA THR A 393 -19.16 -8.86 8.27
C THR A 393 -19.45 -7.79 9.33
N ASN A 394 -18.96 -7.99 10.55
CA ASN A 394 -19.25 -7.10 11.69
C ASN A 394 -18.05 -6.20 12.04
N LEU A 395 -17.27 -5.71 11.07
CA LEU A 395 -16.16 -4.81 11.40
C LEU A 395 -16.70 -3.48 11.96
N GLU A 396 -16.36 -3.17 13.22
CA GLU A 396 -16.83 -1.97 13.93
C GLU A 396 -15.64 -1.07 14.33
N PRO A 397 -15.81 0.26 14.31
CA PRO A 397 -14.84 1.20 14.81
C PRO A 397 -14.71 1.05 16.33
N GLN A 398 -13.50 1.19 16.82
CA GLN A 398 -13.12 1.16 18.22
C GLN A 398 -11.96 2.14 18.45
N ALA A 399 -11.60 2.36 19.71
CA ALA A 399 -10.41 3.11 20.10
C ALA A 399 -9.19 2.80 19.20
N ASP A 400 -8.40 3.83 18.92
CA ASP A 400 -7.29 3.85 17.95
C ASP A 400 -6.19 2.82 18.21
N THR A 401 -6.22 2.13 19.35
CA THR A 401 -5.28 1.08 19.73
C THR A 401 -5.61 -0.29 19.12
N VAL A 402 -6.82 -0.50 18.61
CA VAL A 402 -7.21 -1.79 18.03
C VAL A 402 -6.72 -1.90 16.60
N ARG A 403 -6.13 -3.05 16.27
CA ARG A 403 -5.66 -3.36 14.93
C ARG A 403 -6.32 -4.62 14.42
N THR A 404 -6.95 -4.53 13.25
CA THR A 404 -7.45 -5.69 12.52
C THR A 404 -6.65 -5.84 11.24
N GLY A 405 -5.95 -6.97 11.11
CA GLY A 405 -4.93 -7.15 10.07
C GLY A 405 -4.95 -8.53 9.44
N TRP A 406 -4.14 -8.68 8.41
CA TRP A 406 -3.95 -9.93 7.66
C TRP A 406 -2.58 -10.53 7.96
N GLY A 407 -2.44 -11.83 7.72
CA GLY A 407 -1.13 -12.49 7.77
C GLY A 407 -0.14 -11.79 6.85
N THR A 408 -0.51 -11.56 5.60
CA THR A 408 0.34 -10.91 4.59
C THR A 408 -0.48 -9.95 3.74
N CYS A 409 0.11 -8.83 3.35
CA CYS A 409 -0.50 -7.89 2.41
C CYS A 409 -0.34 -8.39 0.97
N SER A 410 -1.32 -8.13 0.13
CA SER A 410 -1.34 -8.58 -1.27
C SER A 410 -0.38 -7.77 -2.16
N SER A 411 0.32 -8.44 -3.08
CA SER A 411 1.24 -7.81 -4.06
C SER A 411 0.58 -7.49 -5.41
N CYS A 412 -0.56 -8.14 -5.72
CA CYS A 412 -1.18 -8.14 -7.04
C CYS A 412 -2.03 -6.90 -7.38
N PHE A 413 -1.97 -5.86 -6.54
CA PHE A 413 -2.75 -4.65 -6.76
C PHE A 413 -2.11 -3.74 -7.81
N ARG A 414 -2.96 -3.08 -8.59
CA ARG A 414 -2.62 -2.07 -9.60
C ARG A 414 -3.03 -0.73 -9.04
N GLN A 415 -2.07 0.15 -8.77
CA GLN A 415 -2.35 1.52 -8.35
C GLN A 415 -2.44 2.44 -9.56
N GLY A 416 -3.24 3.50 -9.46
CA GLY A 416 -3.48 4.43 -10.57
C GLY A 416 -4.45 3.87 -11.62
N LYS A 417 -4.99 2.67 -11.39
CA LYS A 417 -5.80 1.93 -12.35
C LYS A 417 -7.01 1.30 -11.67
N GLY A 418 -8.17 1.56 -12.22
CA GLY A 418 -9.42 0.87 -11.96
C GLY A 418 -9.84 -0.01 -13.13
N TYR A 419 -10.91 -0.76 -12.91
CA TYR A 419 -11.72 -1.32 -13.98
C TYR A 419 -12.96 -0.44 -14.20
N SER A 420 -13.33 -0.22 -15.47
CA SER A 420 -14.52 0.53 -15.86
C SER A 420 -15.77 -0.09 -15.26
N VAL A 421 -16.48 0.68 -14.44
CA VAL A 421 -17.68 0.22 -13.73
C VAL A 421 -18.91 0.34 -14.64
N ALA A 422 -19.11 -0.64 -15.51
CA ALA A 422 -20.35 -0.76 -16.27
C ALA A 422 -21.41 -1.51 -15.46
N ALA A 423 -22.68 -1.07 -15.52
CA ALA A 423 -23.79 -1.72 -14.82
C ALA A 423 -23.98 -3.20 -15.19
N SER A 424 -23.51 -3.63 -16.37
CA SER A 424 -23.55 -5.03 -16.80
C SER A 424 -22.61 -5.96 -16.02
N VAL A 425 -21.53 -5.42 -15.44
CA VAL A 425 -20.49 -6.16 -14.72
C VAL A 425 -20.39 -5.81 -13.24
N LEU A 426 -20.98 -4.70 -12.80
CA LEU A 426 -21.06 -4.35 -11.38
C LEU A 426 -21.95 -5.33 -10.62
N LEU A 427 -21.40 -5.96 -9.59
CA LEU A 427 -22.14 -6.81 -8.66
C LEU A 427 -22.64 -6.00 -7.46
N TRP A 428 -21.77 -5.18 -6.89
CA TRP A 428 -22.03 -4.46 -5.65
C TRP A 428 -20.96 -3.40 -5.37
N SER A 429 -21.29 -2.37 -4.58
CA SER A 429 -20.32 -1.41 -4.04
C SER A 429 -20.58 -1.11 -2.57
N LEU A 430 -19.51 -0.89 -1.79
CA LEU A 430 -19.57 -0.51 -0.37
C LEU A 430 -18.30 0.20 0.11
N ASP A 431 -18.40 0.91 1.23
CA ASP A 431 -17.26 1.58 1.85
C ASP A 431 -16.33 0.57 2.54
N THR A 432 -15.03 0.56 2.20
CA THR A 432 -14.00 -0.27 2.87
C THR A 432 -12.90 0.60 3.47
N GLN A 433 -12.05 0.02 4.32
CA GLN A 433 -10.90 0.74 4.89
C GLN A 433 -9.67 0.76 3.97
N ASN A 434 -9.51 -0.27 3.12
CA ASN A 434 -8.42 -0.38 2.17
C ASN A 434 -8.75 -1.41 1.06
N ALA A 435 -7.82 -1.54 0.11
CA ALA A 435 -7.92 -2.50 -0.98
C ALA A 435 -7.79 -3.98 -0.54
N GLU A 436 -7.20 -4.26 0.62
CA GLU A 436 -7.10 -5.62 1.15
C GLU A 436 -8.47 -6.13 1.62
N GLU A 437 -9.26 -5.28 2.28
CA GLU A 437 -10.66 -5.57 2.60
C GLU A 437 -11.49 -5.79 1.32
N CYS A 438 -11.27 -4.98 0.28
CA CYS A 438 -11.89 -5.18 -1.03
C CYS A 438 -11.60 -6.55 -1.62
N ARG A 439 -10.31 -6.92 -1.72
CA ARG A 439 -9.90 -8.22 -2.24
C ARG A 439 -10.58 -9.34 -1.47
N GLN A 440 -10.54 -9.29 -0.14
CA GLN A 440 -11.12 -10.31 0.72
C GLN A 440 -12.64 -10.46 0.51
N ARG A 441 -13.37 -9.35 0.41
CA ARG A 441 -14.83 -9.38 0.14
C ARG A 441 -15.15 -9.90 -1.25
N CYS A 442 -14.39 -9.50 -2.27
CA CYS A 442 -14.52 -10.05 -3.61
C CYS A 442 -14.26 -11.56 -3.60
N ALA A 443 -13.28 -12.04 -2.83
CA ALA A 443 -12.99 -13.46 -2.67
C ALA A 443 -14.19 -14.26 -2.09
N PHE A 444 -15.14 -13.61 -1.41
CA PHE A 444 -16.36 -14.25 -0.89
C PHE A 444 -17.59 -14.14 -1.79
N MET A 445 -17.45 -13.61 -2.99
CA MET A 445 -18.52 -13.58 -3.98
C MET A 445 -18.17 -14.53 -5.12
N GLU A 446 -18.99 -15.57 -5.33
CA GLU A 446 -18.86 -16.59 -6.37
C GLU A 446 -18.67 -15.97 -7.76
N GLU A 447 -19.36 -14.85 -8.00
CA GLU A 447 -19.34 -14.13 -9.28
C GLU A 447 -18.26 -13.05 -9.38
N CYS A 448 -17.66 -12.61 -8.27
CA CYS A 448 -16.68 -11.52 -8.31
C CYS A 448 -15.33 -12.05 -8.81
N SER A 449 -14.76 -11.45 -9.84
CA SER A 449 -13.43 -11.82 -10.33
C SER A 449 -12.40 -10.72 -10.06
N ARG A 450 -12.86 -9.49 -9.86
CA ARG A 450 -12.00 -8.32 -9.72
C ARG A 450 -12.72 -7.19 -8.97
N PHE A 451 -11.94 -6.24 -8.46
CA PHE A 451 -12.46 -5.08 -7.76
C PHE A 451 -11.74 -3.80 -8.18
N THR A 452 -12.42 -2.67 -7.97
CA THR A 452 -11.83 -1.32 -8.02
C THR A 452 -12.13 -0.65 -6.67
N TYR A 453 -11.09 -0.23 -5.96
CA TYR A 453 -11.17 0.56 -4.74
C TYR A 453 -10.75 1.99 -5.05
N ASP A 454 -11.64 2.95 -4.78
CA ASP A 454 -11.30 4.36 -4.85
C ASP A 454 -10.94 4.88 -3.47
N THR A 455 -9.68 5.26 -3.31
CA THR A 455 -9.12 5.73 -2.05
C THR A 455 -9.67 7.09 -1.59
N ALA A 456 -10.15 7.92 -2.53
CA ALA A 456 -10.72 9.23 -2.21
C ALA A 456 -12.13 9.11 -1.61
N THR A 457 -12.97 8.25 -2.20
CA THR A 457 -14.34 8.01 -1.72
C THR A 457 -14.42 6.87 -0.70
N LYS A 458 -13.37 6.06 -0.57
CA LYS A 458 -13.31 4.81 0.20
C LYS A 458 -14.28 3.73 -0.31
N VAL A 459 -14.79 3.89 -1.53
CA VAL A 459 -15.77 2.97 -2.11
C VAL A 459 -15.04 1.84 -2.84
N CYS A 460 -15.43 0.62 -2.50
CA CYS A 460 -15.05 -0.60 -3.17
C CYS A 460 -16.14 -1.03 -4.14
N SER A 461 -15.81 -1.27 -5.41
CA SER A 461 -16.72 -1.81 -6.43
C SER A 461 -16.29 -3.21 -6.84
N PHE A 462 -17.20 -4.19 -6.68
CA PHE A 462 -17.00 -5.60 -6.99
C PHE A 462 -17.57 -5.94 -8.36
N LEU A 463 -16.75 -6.56 -9.23
CA LEU A 463 -17.10 -6.75 -10.63
C LEU A 463 -17.03 -8.24 -11.02
N ARG A 464 -17.92 -8.66 -11.91
CA ARG A 464 -17.92 -9.99 -12.55
C ARG A 464 -17.28 -9.97 -13.93
N GLY A 465 -16.50 -11.01 -14.23
CA GLY A 465 -15.86 -11.20 -15.53
C GLY A 465 -14.91 -10.07 -15.92
N GLU A 466 -14.65 -9.90 -17.22
CA GLU A 466 -13.80 -8.83 -17.73
C GLU A 466 -14.49 -7.47 -17.74
N ALA A 467 -13.69 -6.45 -17.45
CA ALA A 467 -14.07 -5.04 -17.54
C ALA A 467 -12.89 -4.29 -18.19
N GLY A 468 -13.19 -3.21 -18.90
CA GLY A 468 -12.16 -2.32 -19.44
C GLY A 468 -11.33 -1.71 -18.31
N ASP A 469 -10.13 -1.21 -18.62
CA ASP A 469 -9.35 -0.46 -17.65
C ASP A 469 -9.81 1.01 -17.64
N GLU A 470 -9.69 1.63 -16.48
CA GLU A 470 -9.91 3.06 -16.23
C GLU A 470 -8.68 3.61 -15.53
N GLU A 471 -8.12 4.71 -16.01
CA GLU A 471 -6.97 5.37 -15.37
C GLU A 471 -7.47 6.34 -14.31
N GLY A 472 -6.79 6.39 -13.16
CA GLY A 472 -7.11 7.32 -12.09
C GLY A 472 -6.19 7.14 -10.89
N ASP A 473 -5.48 8.20 -10.52
CA ASP A 473 -4.45 8.19 -9.47
C ASP A 473 -4.97 7.83 -8.06
N THR A 474 -6.29 7.83 -7.83
CA THR A 474 -6.91 7.39 -6.56
C THR A 474 -7.36 5.93 -6.60
N LEU A 475 -7.31 5.29 -7.77
CA LEU A 475 -7.85 3.96 -8.00
C LEU A 475 -6.80 2.88 -7.70
N ILE A 476 -7.23 1.88 -6.92
CA ILE A 476 -6.50 0.64 -6.70
C ILE A 476 -7.39 -0.50 -7.21
N SER A 477 -6.90 -1.32 -8.12
CA SER A 477 -7.64 -2.50 -8.61
C SER A 477 -6.86 -3.79 -8.46
N GLY A 478 -7.57 -4.91 -8.48
CA GLY A 478 -6.93 -6.22 -8.42
C GLY A 478 -7.91 -7.37 -8.64
N PRO A 479 -7.39 -8.60 -8.78
CA PRO A 479 -8.20 -9.81 -8.82
C PRO A 479 -8.78 -10.14 -7.43
N ALA A 480 -9.79 -11.01 -7.40
CA ALA A 480 -10.34 -11.53 -6.14
C ALA A 480 -9.30 -12.29 -5.30
N ASN A 481 -8.38 -13.00 -5.96
CA ASN A 481 -7.26 -13.71 -5.34
C ASN A 481 -5.98 -13.38 -6.13
N CYS A 482 -4.88 -13.08 -5.45
CA CYS A 482 -3.60 -12.84 -6.13
C CYS A 482 -2.99 -14.11 -6.72
N VAL A 483 -3.28 -15.26 -6.11
CA VAL A 483 -2.91 -16.58 -6.62
C VAL A 483 -4.20 -17.31 -6.95
N GLU A 484 -4.28 -17.90 -8.14
CA GLU A 484 -5.45 -18.65 -8.56
C GLU A 484 -5.63 -19.89 -7.68
N ASP A 485 -6.81 -19.99 -7.05
CA ASP A 485 -7.20 -21.17 -6.27
C ASP A 485 -7.82 -22.20 -7.20
N THR A 486 -7.21 -23.38 -7.27
CA THR A 486 -7.61 -24.50 -8.13
C THR A 486 -8.16 -25.69 -7.33
N SER A 487 -8.38 -25.52 -6.01
CA SER A 487 -8.78 -26.60 -5.09
C SER A 487 -10.15 -27.22 -5.42
N CYS A 488 -11.01 -26.48 -6.11
CA CYS A 488 -12.35 -26.92 -6.50
C CYS A 488 -12.40 -27.61 -7.88
N ILE A 489 -11.25 -27.84 -8.54
CA ILE A 489 -11.19 -28.59 -9.79
C ILE A 489 -11.57 -30.05 -9.51
N LEU A 490 -12.69 -30.48 -10.06
CA LEU A 490 -13.17 -31.86 -10.02
C LEU A 490 -12.48 -32.65 -11.14
N ARG A 491 -11.44 -33.41 -10.76
CA ARG A 491 -10.68 -34.26 -11.67
C ARG A 491 -11.50 -35.48 -12.10
N ASN A 492 -11.41 -35.83 -13.37
CA ASN A 492 -12.08 -37.00 -13.95
C ASN A 492 -13.62 -36.94 -13.81
N ILE A 493 -14.18 -35.73 -13.79
CA ILE A 493 -15.62 -35.49 -13.74
C ILE A 493 -16.03 -34.71 -14.99
N MET A 494 -17.01 -35.27 -15.69
CA MET A 494 -17.74 -34.60 -16.75
C MET A 494 -19.10 -34.17 -16.22
N TRP A 495 -19.43 -32.89 -16.38
CA TRP A 495 -20.82 -32.45 -16.25
C TRP A 495 -21.57 -32.62 -17.58
N GLN A 496 -22.47 -33.60 -17.58
CA GLN A 496 -23.29 -33.97 -18.71
C GLN A 496 -24.47 -32.99 -18.84
N ASN A 497 -24.57 -32.34 -20.01
CA ASN A 497 -25.73 -31.70 -20.64
C ASN A 497 -25.30 -30.51 -21.51
N ASN A 498 -26.12 -30.20 -22.51
CA ASN A 498 -26.04 -29.00 -23.35
C ASN A 498 -26.64 -27.77 -22.65
N SER A 499 -26.36 -27.54 -21.37
CA SER A 499 -26.73 -26.28 -20.73
C SER A 499 -25.98 -25.15 -21.44
N ASN A 500 -26.72 -24.25 -22.09
CA ASN A 500 -26.28 -23.23 -23.05
C ASN A 500 -24.79 -22.87 -22.91
N PHE A 501 -23.99 -23.35 -23.88
CA PHE A 501 -22.58 -23.02 -24.01
C PHE A 501 -22.43 -21.51 -24.17
N VAL A 502 -21.56 -20.91 -23.37
CA VAL A 502 -21.14 -19.53 -23.57
C VAL A 502 -20.05 -19.50 -24.62
N ILE A 503 -19.03 -20.34 -24.43
CA ILE A 503 -17.83 -20.42 -25.26
C ILE A 503 -17.36 -21.88 -25.25
N THR A 504 -17.00 -22.39 -26.42
CA THR A 504 -16.19 -23.60 -26.58
C THR A 504 -14.91 -23.20 -27.32
N THR A 505 -13.76 -23.51 -26.74
CA THR A 505 -12.46 -23.05 -27.23
C THR A 505 -11.39 -24.10 -26.98
N ASN A 506 -10.35 -24.09 -27.80
CA ASN A 506 -9.16 -24.94 -27.65
C ASN A 506 -8.02 -24.23 -26.88
N ASP A 507 -8.28 -22.99 -26.47
CA ASP A 507 -7.42 -22.17 -25.63
C ASP A 507 -8.23 -21.76 -24.40
N PRO A 508 -7.80 -22.12 -23.17
CA PRO A 508 -6.52 -22.74 -22.81
C PRO A 508 -6.49 -24.27 -22.89
N SER A 509 -5.28 -24.83 -22.90
CA SER A 509 -4.99 -26.25 -23.11
C SER A 509 -4.98 -27.11 -21.84
N ASP A 510 -5.41 -26.57 -20.71
CA ASP A 510 -5.51 -27.28 -19.43
C ASP A 510 -6.74 -26.83 -18.62
N ALA A 511 -6.98 -27.53 -17.51
CA ALA A 511 -8.15 -27.32 -16.66
C ALA A 511 -8.04 -26.02 -15.85
N GLU A 512 -6.84 -25.70 -15.37
CA GLU A 512 -6.47 -24.49 -14.65
C GLU A 512 -6.73 -23.24 -15.49
N GLY A 513 -6.27 -23.22 -16.74
CA GLY A 513 -6.61 -22.15 -17.65
C GLY A 513 -8.11 -22.08 -17.91
N CYS A 514 -8.80 -23.22 -18.02
CA CYS A 514 -10.24 -23.22 -18.30
C CYS A 514 -11.03 -22.60 -17.14
N LEU A 515 -10.58 -22.83 -15.91
CA LEU A 515 -11.03 -22.13 -14.72
C LEU A 515 -10.78 -20.62 -14.83
N ALA A 516 -9.55 -20.20 -15.13
CA ALA A 516 -9.17 -18.79 -15.29
C ALA A 516 -10.02 -18.07 -16.34
N LEU A 517 -10.30 -18.75 -17.46
CA LEU A 517 -11.15 -18.23 -18.53
C LEU A 517 -12.62 -18.10 -18.07
N CYS A 518 -13.14 -19.06 -17.30
CA CYS A 518 -14.47 -18.96 -16.72
C CYS A 518 -14.58 -17.77 -15.75
N GLN A 519 -13.57 -17.54 -14.91
CA GLN A 519 -13.53 -16.39 -13.98
C GLN A 519 -13.59 -15.05 -14.72
N LYS A 520 -12.93 -14.95 -15.88
CA LYS A 520 -12.93 -13.77 -16.75
C LYS A 520 -14.20 -13.63 -17.58
N THR A 521 -15.02 -14.67 -17.73
CA THR A 521 -16.21 -14.62 -18.57
C THR A 521 -17.44 -14.22 -17.74
N PRO A 522 -18.06 -13.03 -17.94
CA PRO A 522 -19.15 -12.54 -17.09
C PRO A 522 -20.34 -13.50 -16.96
N LYS A 523 -20.65 -14.26 -18.03
CA LYS A 523 -21.76 -15.21 -18.08
C LYS A 523 -21.40 -16.65 -17.68
N CYS A 524 -20.12 -16.97 -17.46
CA CYS A 524 -19.73 -18.32 -17.08
C CYS A 524 -20.02 -18.56 -15.61
N ASN A 525 -20.68 -19.67 -15.29
CA ASN A 525 -20.94 -20.09 -13.91
C ASN A 525 -20.13 -21.34 -13.54
N PHE A 526 -19.76 -22.14 -14.55
CA PHE A 526 -19.06 -23.40 -14.40
C PHE A 526 -18.50 -23.86 -15.75
N TRP A 527 -17.57 -24.82 -15.73
CA TRP A 527 -16.84 -25.23 -16.93
C TRP A 527 -16.54 -26.73 -16.96
N THR A 528 -16.23 -27.24 -18.15
CA THR A 528 -15.76 -28.61 -18.38
C THR A 528 -14.63 -28.60 -19.41
N PHE A 529 -13.46 -29.10 -19.02
CA PHE A 529 -12.30 -29.27 -19.86
C PHE A 529 -12.18 -30.71 -20.35
N ASN A 530 -12.03 -30.90 -21.66
CA ASN A 530 -11.78 -32.20 -22.30
C ASN A 530 -10.29 -32.35 -22.58
N LYS A 531 -9.63 -33.28 -21.88
CA LYS A 531 -8.20 -33.56 -21.96
C LYS A 531 -7.78 -34.19 -23.29
N ASP A 532 -8.66 -34.98 -23.91
CA ASP A 532 -8.35 -35.66 -25.18
C ASP A 532 -8.38 -34.69 -26.36
N ARG A 533 -9.23 -33.66 -26.29
CA ARG A 533 -9.41 -32.66 -27.38
C ARG A 533 -8.78 -31.31 -27.09
N LEU A 534 -8.20 -31.14 -25.90
CA LEU A 534 -7.72 -29.86 -25.36
C LEU A 534 -8.77 -28.76 -25.52
N GLN A 535 -10.00 -29.05 -25.06
CA GLN A 535 -11.15 -28.18 -25.30
C GLN A 535 -11.80 -27.74 -23.98
N CYS A 536 -11.81 -26.43 -23.76
CA CYS A 536 -12.48 -25.77 -22.66
C CYS A 536 -13.92 -25.38 -23.05
N ASN A 537 -14.88 -25.79 -22.23
CA ASN A 537 -16.30 -25.48 -22.43
C ASN A 537 -16.83 -24.68 -21.25
N LEU A 538 -17.14 -23.40 -21.49
CA LEU A 538 -17.72 -22.48 -20.52
C LEU A 538 -19.24 -22.52 -20.60
N LYS A 539 -19.91 -22.63 -19.46
CA LYS A 539 -21.35 -22.94 -19.41
C LYS A 539 -22.09 -21.96 -18.48
N THR A 540 -23.38 -21.75 -18.77
CA THR A 540 -24.31 -20.97 -17.93
C THR A 540 -25.22 -21.88 -17.12
N GLY A 541 -25.70 -21.40 -15.95
CA GLY A 541 -26.52 -22.19 -15.01
C GLY A 541 -28.01 -21.86 -14.96
N ASN A 542 -28.52 -20.93 -15.77
CA ASN A 542 -29.85 -20.35 -15.53
C ASN A 542 -31.02 -21.10 -16.20
N GLU A 543 -30.79 -22.09 -17.06
CA GLU A 543 -31.86 -22.85 -17.75
C GLU A 543 -31.57 -24.36 -17.77
N SER A 544 -32.54 -25.17 -17.35
CA SER A 544 -32.41 -26.62 -17.09
C SER A 544 -32.34 -27.46 -18.38
N PRO A 545 -31.45 -28.46 -18.41
CA PRO A 545 -31.69 -29.73 -17.72
C PRO A 545 -30.75 -29.99 -16.53
N LYS A 546 -31.12 -30.98 -15.71
CA LYS A 546 -30.36 -31.46 -14.54
C LYS A 546 -28.93 -31.82 -14.91
N ILE A 547 -27.96 -31.02 -14.47
CA ILE A 547 -26.55 -31.33 -14.68
C ILE A 547 -26.21 -32.57 -13.85
N LEU A 548 -25.66 -33.59 -14.50
CA LEU A 548 -25.26 -34.83 -13.84
C LEU A 548 -23.75 -35.00 -13.94
N PRO A 549 -23.05 -35.15 -12.80
CA PRO A 549 -21.65 -35.54 -12.82
C PRO A 549 -21.53 -37.00 -13.27
N ALA A 550 -20.63 -37.26 -14.21
CA ALA A 550 -20.25 -38.60 -14.62
C ALA A 550 -18.73 -38.76 -14.51
N THR A 551 -18.30 -39.84 -13.87
CA THR A 551 -16.87 -40.18 -13.78
C THR A 551 -16.34 -40.49 -15.18
N SER A 552 -15.30 -39.77 -15.59
CA SER A 552 -14.66 -39.94 -16.89
C SER A 552 -13.22 -39.45 -16.83
N ALA A 553 -12.26 -40.35 -17.11
CA ALA A 553 -10.84 -40.03 -17.06
C ALA A 553 -10.42 -38.90 -18.03
N SER A 554 -11.22 -38.61 -19.05
CA SER A 554 -10.93 -37.62 -20.09
C SER A 554 -11.37 -36.20 -19.76
N PHE A 555 -12.07 -35.97 -18.64
CA PHE A 555 -12.70 -34.67 -18.37
C PHE A 555 -12.41 -34.16 -16.98
N ASP A 556 -12.15 -32.86 -16.87
CA ASP A 556 -12.11 -32.14 -15.60
C ASP A 556 -13.20 -31.06 -15.63
N SER A 557 -13.81 -30.74 -14.48
CA SER A 557 -14.87 -29.72 -14.39
C SER A 557 -14.71 -28.90 -13.12
N GLY A 558 -15.39 -27.76 -13.02
CA GLY A 558 -15.35 -26.96 -11.79
C GLY A 558 -16.28 -25.75 -11.81
N PRO A 559 -16.63 -25.21 -10.63
CA PRO A 559 -17.39 -23.96 -10.54
C PRO A 559 -16.56 -22.81 -11.13
N LYS A 560 -17.19 -21.64 -11.33
CA LYS A 560 -16.50 -20.43 -11.80
C LYS A 560 -15.31 -20.08 -10.92
N ARG A 561 -15.44 -20.27 -9.61
CA ARG A 561 -14.40 -19.94 -8.62
C ARG A 561 -14.36 -20.94 -7.49
N CYS A 562 -13.15 -21.19 -7.03
CA CYS A 562 -12.92 -21.91 -5.78
C CYS A 562 -13.21 -21.00 -4.58
N MET A 563 -13.94 -21.53 -3.61
CA MET A 563 -14.36 -20.82 -2.40
C MET A 563 -14.34 -21.79 -1.22
N LYS A 564 -13.88 -21.32 -0.07
CA LYS A 564 -13.93 -22.10 1.17
C LYS A 564 -15.34 -22.09 1.76
N THR A 565 -15.97 -23.25 1.85
CA THR A 565 -17.26 -23.48 2.53
C THR A 565 -17.07 -23.51 4.05
N SER A 566 -16.68 -22.40 4.68
CA SER A 566 -16.53 -22.31 6.15
C SER A 566 -17.59 -21.43 6.82
N GLY A 567 -18.00 -21.79 8.05
CA GLY A 567 -19.10 -21.17 8.78
C GLY A 567 -20.48 -21.78 8.46
N LEU A 568 -21.27 -22.07 9.50
CA LEU A 568 -22.57 -22.74 9.38
C LEU A 568 -23.69 -21.82 9.88
N CYS A 569 -24.46 -21.27 8.93
CA CYS A 569 -25.69 -20.51 9.19
C CYS A 569 -26.89 -21.42 8.89
N LEU A 570 -26.94 -22.55 9.61
CA LEU A 570 -27.93 -23.59 9.39
C LEU A 570 -29.26 -23.27 10.02
N GLU A 571 -30.32 -23.69 9.35
CA GLU A 571 -31.64 -23.81 9.95
C GLU A 571 -31.83 -25.25 10.44
N LEU A 572 -31.98 -25.40 11.77
CA LEU A 572 -32.29 -26.69 12.39
C LEU A 572 -33.79 -26.94 12.38
N ASN A 573 -34.18 -28.18 12.13
CA ASN A 573 -35.56 -28.65 12.01
C ASN A 573 -36.35 -27.93 10.90
N ILE A 574 -35.68 -27.58 9.80
CA ILE A 574 -36.28 -26.95 8.63
C ILE A 574 -35.98 -27.80 7.40
N ASP A 575 -37.00 -27.98 6.54
CA ASP A 575 -36.91 -28.58 5.22
C ASP A 575 -37.20 -27.50 4.17
N TYR A 576 -36.30 -27.36 3.19
CA TYR A 576 -36.54 -26.54 2.00
C TYR A 576 -37.29 -27.38 0.96
N HIS A 577 -38.61 -27.54 1.13
CA HIS A 577 -39.38 -28.51 0.35
C HIS A 577 -39.45 -28.17 -1.15
N GLY A 578 -39.27 -29.18 -2.01
CA GLY A 578 -39.28 -29.02 -3.47
C GLY A 578 -37.96 -28.49 -4.03
N GLY A 579 -37.97 -28.05 -5.30
CA GLY A 579 -36.78 -27.54 -5.99
C GLY A 579 -35.63 -28.55 -6.11
N ASP A 580 -35.92 -29.86 -5.98
CA ASP A 580 -34.91 -30.91 -5.89
C ASP A 580 -34.18 -31.13 -7.22
N ILE A 581 -32.85 -31.05 -7.17
CA ILE A 581 -31.97 -31.43 -8.28
C ILE A 581 -31.77 -32.95 -8.22
N TYR A 582 -31.22 -33.45 -7.10
CA TYR A 582 -31.18 -34.88 -6.78
C TYR A 582 -30.99 -35.13 -5.28
N LYS A 583 -31.16 -36.40 -4.92
CA LYS A 583 -30.95 -36.92 -3.56
C LYS A 583 -29.72 -37.82 -3.53
N THR A 584 -28.80 -37.56 -2.61
CA THR A 584 -27.74 -38.51 -2.25
C THR A 584 -28.10 -39.20 -0.96
N ALA A 585 -28.24 -40.53 -0.99
CA ALA A 585 -28.64 -41.31 0.17
C ALA A 585 -27.45 -41.56 1.12
N GLN A 586 -27.75 -41.65 2.42
CA GLN A 586 -26.81 -42.11 3.46
C GLN A 586 -25.43 -41.43 3.42
N LYS A 587 -25.39 -40.10 3.39
CA LYS A 587 -24.15 -39.32 3.41
C LYS A 587 -23.43 -39.49 4.76
N PRO A 588 -22.31 -40.25 4.82
CA PRO A 588 -21.65 -40.57 6.07
C PRO A 588 -20.89 -39.36 6.66
N GLY A 589 -20.52 -38.38 5.81
CA GLY A 589 -19.92 -37.11 6.25
C GLY A 589 -20.91 -36.08 6.80
N GLY A 590 -22.18 -36.47 7.01
CA GLY A 590 -23.20 -35.63 7.61
C GLY A 590 -23.64 -34.44 6.74
N GLU A 591 -24.16 -33.42 7.41
CA GLU A 591 -24.54 -32.15 6.79
C GLU A 591 -23.36 -31.44 6.09
N PRO A 592 -22.13 -31.37 6.64
CA PRO A 592 -21.02 -30.69 5.97
C PRO A 592 -20.70 -31.29 4.60
N ALA A 593 -20.79 -32.62 4.47
CA ALA A 593 -20.62 -33.29 3.19
C ALA A 593 -21.79 -33.03 2.22
N CYS A 594 -23.01 -32.85 2.74
CA CYS A 594 -24.17 -32.46 1.93
C CYS A 594 -24.02 -31.04 1.35
N ARG A 595 -23.48 -30.11 2.15
CA ARG A 595 -23.14 -28.76 1.69
C ARG A 595 -22.04 -28.77 0.62
N GLU A 596 -21.01 -29.59 0.79
CA GLU A 596 -19.92 -29.70 -0.19
C GLU A 596 -20.41 -30.25 -1.54
N ASP A 597 -21.29 -31.25 -1.50
CA ASP A 597 -22.03 -31.71 -2.68
C ASP A 597 -22.81 -30.56 -3.33
N CYS A 598 -23.49 -29.72 -2.56
CA CYS A 598 -24.19 -28.53 -3.08
C CYS A 598 -23.22 -27.53 -3.70
N TYR A 599 -22.07 -27.29 -3.07
CA TYR A 599 -21.06 -26.37 -3.58
C TYR A 599 -20.53 -26.80 -4.95
N HIS A 600 -20.30 -28.09 -5.15
CA HIS A 600 -19.88 -28.66 -6.41
C HIS A 600 -20.99 -28.85 -7.43
N GLU A 601 -22.26 -28.71 -7.06
CA GLU A 601 -23.38 -28.79 -7.99
C GLU A 601 -23.71 -27.40 -8.57
N PRO A 602 -23.48 -27.15 -9.88
CA PRO A 602 -23.65 -25.81 -10.44
C PRO A 602 -25.06 -25.22 -10.30
N GLN A 603 -26.10 -26.07 -10.26
CA GLN A 603 -27.48 -25.63 -10.11
C GLN A 603 -27.92 -25.48 -8.65
N CYS A 604 -27.13 -25.98 -7.70
CA CYS A 604 -27.49 -25.96 -6.29
C CYS A 604 -27.29 -24.56 -5.71
N ARG A 605 -28.34 -24.07 -5.04
CA ARG A 605 -28.31 -22.79 -4.31
C ARG A 605 -28.58 -23.01 -2.82
N ALA A 606 -29.25 -24.11 -2.47
CA ALA A 606 -29.51 -24.51 -1.10
C ALA A 606 -29.57 -26.04 -0.98
N TYR A 607 -29.50 -26.57 0.23
CA TYR A 607 -29.63 -28.01 0.47
C TYR A 607 -30.49 -28.29 1.71
N THR A 608 -30.88 -29.56 1.86
CA THR A 608 -31.47 -30.07 3.09
C THR A 608 -30.84 -31.43 3.40
N TYR A 609 -30.34 -31.61 4.61
CA TYR A 609 -29.81 -32.87 5.13
C TYR A 609 -30.75 -33.42 6.21
N LYS A 610 -31.17 -34.68 6.11
CA LYS A 610 -31.98 -35.33 7.15
C LYS A 610 -31.12 -36.27 7.97
N SER A 611 -30.80 -35.84 9.19
CA SER A 611 -29.95 -36.59 10.13
C SER A 611 -30.52 -37.96 10.52
N GLY A 612 -31.85 -38.13 10.49
CA GLY A 612 -32.50 -39.40 10.84
C GLY A 612 -32.23 -40.55 9.86
N ASN A 613 -31.89 -40.27 8.60
CA ASN A 613 -31.59 -41.30 7.58
C ASN A 613 -30.34 -41.01 6.75
N GLY A 614 -29.65 -39.92 7.04
CA GLY A 614 -28.45 -39.46 6.32
C GLY A 614 -28.70 -38.99 4.89
N ASN A 615 -29.94 -38.78 4.46
CA ASN A 615 -30.22 -38.34 3.10
C ASN A 615 -29.89 -36.84 2.93
N CYS A 616 -29.30 -36.51 1.80
CA CYS A 616 -28.97 -35.16 1.37
C CYS A 616 -29.78 -34.82 0.11
N TRP A 617 -30.45 -33.66 0.11
CA TRP A 617 -31.17 -33.12 -1.04
C TRP A 617 -30.50 -31.84 -1.48
N LEU A 618 -29.99 -31.83 -2.71
CA LEU A 618 -29.45 -30.63 -3.36
C LEU A 618 -30.59 -29.93 -4.09
N LYS A 619 -30.70 -28.61 -3.91
CA LYS A 619 -31.88 -27.86 -4.32
C LYS A 619 -31.49 -26.58 -5.06
N THR A 620 -32.30 -26.25 -6.05
CA THR A 620 -32.27 -24.93 -6.68
C THR A 620 -32.82 -23.88 -5.71
N ILE A 621 -32.74 -22.61 -6.08
CA ILE A 621 -33.24 -21.52 -5.23
C ILE A 621 -34.75 -21.63 -4.95
N THR A 622 -35.52 -22.29 -5.82
CA THR A 622 -36.96 -22.47 -5.59
C THR A 622 -37.27 -23.42 -4.43
N GLY A 623 -36.36 -24.32 -4.06
CA GLY A 623 -36.52 -25.17 -2.87
C GLY A 623 -36.64 -24.35 -1.58
N PHE A 624 -35.95 -23.21 -1.48
CA PHE A 624 -36.07 -22.30 -0.34
C PHE A 624 -37.51 -21.79 -0.15
N THR A 625 -38.26 -21.57 -1.24
CA THR A 625 -39.64 -21.07 -1.15
C THR A 625 -40.61 -22.05 -0.47
N GLY A 626 -40.24 -23.34 -0.43
CA GLY A 626 -40.96 -24.39 0.30
C GLY A 626 -40.49 -24.59 1.74
N ARG A 627 -39.76 -23.63 2.33
CA ARG A 627 -39.29 -23.66 3.71
C ARG A 627 -40.42 -24.00 4.68
N ARG A 628 -40.29 -25.12 5.39
CA ARG A 628 -41.24 -25.61 6.40
C ARG A 628 -40.53 -26.28 7.56
N GLU A 629 -41.21 -26.40 8.69
CA GLU A 629 -40.70 -27.16 9.83
C GLU A 629 -40.73 -28.68 9.53
N GLU A 630 -39.60 -29.33 9.79
CA GLU A 630 -39.49 -30.79 9.74
C GLU A 630 -38.41 -31.26 10.72
N GLN A 631 -38.77 -32.14 11.66
CA GLN A 631 -37.81 -32.67 12.62
C GLN A 631 -36.64 -33.39 11.93
N ASN A 632 -35.44 -33.23 12.49
CA ASN A 632 -34.19 -33.84 11.99
C ASN A 632 -33.70 -33.33 10.63
N ALA A 633 -34.37 -32.34 10.05
CA ALA A 633 -33.93 -31.66 8.83
C ALA A 633 -33.00 -30.49 9.16
N MET A 634 -31.91 -30.35 8.39
CA MET A 634 -30.93 -29.28 8.51
C MET A 634 -30.76 -28.64 7.14
N SER A 635 -31.10 -27.36 7.01
CA SER A 635 -31.06 -26.65 5.73
C SER A 635 -30.08 -25.49 5.74
N GLY A 636 -29.50 -25.18 4.58
CA GLY A 636 -28.50 -24.13 4.42
C GLY A 636 -28.31 -23.70 2.97
N SER A 637 -27.56 -22.60 2.77
CA SER A 637 -27.18 -22.10 1.45
C SER A 637 -25.93 -22.82 0.91
N LYS A 638 -25.71 -22.75 -0.41
CA LYS A 638 -24.53 -23.35 -1.09
C LYS A 638 -23.20 -23.03 -0.40
N ILE A 639 -22.97 -21.77 -0.04
CA ILE A 639 -21.69 -21.28 0.49
C ILE A 639 -21.65 -21.22 2.03
N GLY A 640 -22.74 -21.57 2.71
CA GLY A 640 -22.87 -21.45 4.16
C GLY A 640 -23.18 -20.02 4.62
N CYS A 641 -22.52 -19.55 5.68
CA CYS A 641 -22.70 -18.17 6.12
C CYS A 641 -22.20 -17.19 5.06
N PRO A 642 -23.01 -16.24 4.60
CA PRO A 642 -22.60 -15.30 3.57
C PRO A 642 -21.64 -14.23 4.11
N LYS A 643 -20.40 -14.28 3.64
CA LYS A 643 -19.30 -13.46 4.15
C LYS A 643 -19.09 -12.15 3.40
N CYS A 644 -19.73 -11.99 2.23
CA CYS A 644 -19.64 -10.74 1.49
C CYS A 644 -20.42 -9.61 2.20
N GLN A 645 -21.42 -9.92 3.02
CA GLN A 645 -22.29 -8.96 3.74
C GLN A 645 -21.52 -8.00 4.67
N ARG A 646 -22.13 -6.87 5.01
CA ARG A 646 -21.57 -5.84 5.90
C ARG A 646 -22.59 -5.37 6.93
N ALA A 647 -22.15 -5.28 8.17
CA ALA A 647 -22.91 -4.76 9.28
C ALA A 647 -22.71 -3.25 9.46
N GLY A 648 -23.57 -2.64 10.26
CA GLY A 648 -23.51 -1.19 10.50
C GLY A 648 -23.96 -0.36 9.30
N MET A 649 -24.63 -0.99 8.33
CA MET A 649 -25.19 -0.33 7.15
C MET A 649 -26.61 -0.82 6.90
N ALA A 650 -27.44 0.06 6.36
CA ALA A 650 -28.80 -0.26 5.95
C ALA A 650 -29.08 0.32 4.56
N TYR A 651 -29.72 -0.48 3.71
CA TYR A 651 -30.33 0.02 2.48
C TYR A 651 -31.68 0.63 2.78
N VAL A 652 -31.90 1.84 2.27
CA VAL A 652 -33.17 2.55 2.38
C VAL A 652 -33.63 2.96 0.98
N GLY A 653 -34.88 2.61 0.68
CA GLY A 653 -35.51 2.87 -0.61
C GLY A 653 -36.86 2.16 -0.72
N THR A 654 -37.32 1.95 -1.95
CA THR A 654 -38.58 1.24 -2.22
C THR A 654 -38.47 -0.22 -1.79
N LEU A 655 -39.25 -0.58 -0.78
CA LEU A 655 -39.31 -1.92 -0.24
C LEU A 655 -40.05 -2.85 -1.22
N ILE A 656 -39.43 -3.95 -1.63
CA ILE A 656 -40.09 -5.00 -2.41
C ILE A 656 -40.93 -5.87 -1.49
N LYS A 657 -40.30 -6.36 -0.41
CA LYS A 657 -40.89 -7.31 0.52
C LYS A 657 -40.22 -7.21 1.88
N GLN A 658 -41.01 -7.48 2.92
CA GLN A 658 -40.54 -7.65 4.29
C GLN A 658 -40.97 -9.02 4.80
N LEU A 659 -40.03 -9.74 5.41
CA LEU A 659 -40.18 -11.13 5.80
C LEU A 659 -39.65 -11.34 7.22
N LYS A 660 -40.36 -12.13 8.01
CA LYS A 660 -39.89 -12.56 9.32
C LYS A 660 -39.04 -13.82 9.17
N LEU A 661 -37.73 -13.63 9.06
CA LEU A 661 -36.73 -14.69 8.87
C LEU A 661 -35.75 -14.69 10.04
N PRO A 662 -35.13 -15.84 10.37
CA PRO A 662 -34.39 -15.96 11.63
C PRO A 662 -33.00 -15.31 11.61
N ASN A 663 -32.41 -15.09 10.44
CA ASN A 663 -31.09 -14.46 10.32
C ASN A 663 -30.83 -13.89 8.91
N HIS A 664 -29.76 -13.10 8.79
CA HIS A 664 -29.32 -12.45 7.57
C HIS A 664 -28.89 -13.42 6.45
N ALA A 665 -28.47 -14.65 6.77
CA ALA A 665 -28.15 -15.66 5.75
C ALA A 665 -29.40 -16.12 5.00
N ILE A 666 -30.49 -16.32 5.74
CA ILE A 666 -31.78 -16.70 5.17
C ILE A 666 -32.42 -15.52 4.44
N CYS A 667 -32.18 -14.29 4.92
CA CYS A 667 -32.61 -13.10 4.22
C CYS A 667 -31.97 -12.97 2.84
N GLN A 668 -30.69 -13.33 2.69
CA GLN A 668 -30.05 -13.35 1.39
C GLN A 668 -30.67 -14.39 0.45
N LEU A 669 -30.96 -15.61 0.92
CA LEU A 669 -31.68 -16.61 0.10
C LEU A 669 -33.06 -16.09 -0.34
N ALA A 670 -33.75 -15.34 0.53
CA ALA A 670 -35.00 -14.70 0.16
C ALA A 670 -34.83 -13.60 -0.91
N CYS A 671 -33.75 -12.83 -0.85
CA CYS A 671 -33.40 -11.89 -1.92
C CYS A 671 -33.06 -12.63 -3.22
N GLU A 672 -32.31 -13.73 -3.15
CA GLU A 672 -31.98 -14.50 -4.33
C GLU A 672 -33.21 -15.10 -5.01
N ALA A 673 -34.18 -15.57 -4.22
CA ALA A 673 -35.45 -16.11 -4.71
C ALA A 673 -36.42 -15.04 -5.25
N GLU A 674 -36.16 -13.76 -4.99
CA GLU A 674 -36.99 -12.64 -5.45
C GLU A 674 -36.34 -12.00 -6.70
N ASP A 675 -37.01 -12.13 -7.85
CA ASP A 675 -36.45 -11.71 -9.14
C ASP A 675 -36.05 -10.23 -9.16
N LYS A 676 -36.82 -9.36 -8.50
CA LYS A 676 -36.58 -7.91 -8.45
C LYS A 676 -35.57 -7.48 -7.38
N CYS A 677 -35.16 -8.37 -6.49
CA CYS A 677 -34.26 -8.03 -5.40
C CYS A 677 -32.81 -8.02 -5.89
N GLU A 678 -32.09 -6.96 -5.57
CA GLU A 678 -30.64 -6.83 -5.77
C GLU A 678 -29.89 -6.69 -4.43
N PHE A 679 -30.56 -6.15 -3.41
CA PHE A 679 -29.98 -5.93 -2.09
C PHE A 679 -30.97 -6.29 -0.99
N PHE A 680 -30.46 -6.70 0.16
CA PHE A 680 -31.26 -6.89 1.36
C PHE A 680 -30.68 -6.13 2.55
N THR A 681 -31.54 -5.85 3.52
CA THR A 681 -31.16 -5.41 4.87
C THR A 681 -31.85 -6.31 5.89
N PHE A 682 -31.09 -6.80 6.86
CA PHE A 682 -31.56 -7.60 7.97
C PHE A 682 -31.27 -6.88 9.28
N ASP A 683 -32.31 -6.61 10.06
CA ASP A 683 -32.19 -6.10 11.43
C ASP A 683 -32.76 -7.12 12.43
N THR A 684 -34.07 -7.09 12.62
CA THR A 684 -34.92 -8.12 13.23
C THR A 684 -35.80 -8.79 12.19
N GLU A 685 -35.97 -8.14 11.04
CA GLU A 685 -36.73 -8.65 9.90
C GLU A 685 -35.90 -8.49 8.62
N CYS A 686 -36.21 -9.32 7.63
CA CYS A 686 -35.57 -9.29 6.34
C CYS A 686 -36.32 -8.32 5.41
N LYS A 687 -35.62 -7.34 4.86
CA LYS A 687 -36.14 -6.33 3.94
C LYS A 687 -35.42 -6.42 2.61
N LEU A 688 -36.19 -6.55 1.52
CA LEU A 688 -35.68 -6.75 0.17
C LEU A 688 -35.83 -5.47 -0.67
N TYR A 689 -34.80 -5.12 -1.43
CA TYR A 689 -34.72 -3.87 -2.18
C TYR A 689 -34.21 -4.06 -3.62
N PRO A 690 -34.63 -3.19 -4.57
CA PRO A 690 -34.12 -3.18 -5.94
C PRO A 690 -32.80 -2.38 -6.02
N SER A 691 -32.26 -2.19 -7.23
CA SER A 691 -30.97 -1.49 -7.47
C SER A 691 -30.92 -0.01 -7.05
N ALA A 692 -32.07 0.67 -6.91
CA ALA A 692 -32.16 2.10 -6.62
C ALA A 692 -32.31 2.37 -5.11
N VAL A 693 -31.23 2.16 -4.36
CA VAL A 693 -31.21 2.33 -2.89
C VAL A 693 -30.12 3.28 -2.43
N THR A 694 -30.43 4.05 -1.40
CA THR A 694 -29.43 4.82 -0.64
C THR A 694 -28.87 3.97 0.49
N VAL A 695 -27.55 4.04 0.70
CA VAL A 695 -26.86 3.44 1.85
C VAL A 695 -26.89 4.45 3.00
N LYS A 696 -27.20 3.98 4.21
CA LYS A 696 -27.04 4.76 5.44
C LYS A 696 -26.31 3.96 6.49
N THR A 697 -25.53 4.65 7.33
CA THR A 697 -24.96 4.08 8.55
C THR A 697 -26.08 3.61 9.49
N ALA A 698 -25.88 2.46 10.12
CA ALA A 698 -26.84 1.83 11.03
C ALA A 698 -26.12 1.23 12.25
N SER A 699 -26.89 0.66 13.19
CA SER A 699 -26.35 -0.16 14.27
C SER A 699 -25.61 -1.38 13.70
N TYR A 700 -24.53 -1.84 14.36
CA TYR A 700 -23.77 -3.04 13.98
C TYR A 700 -24.58 -4.35 14.08
N SER A 701 -25.76 -4.32 14.68
CA SER A 701 -26.72 -5.42 14.61
C SER A 701 -27.45 -5.51 13.26
N VAL A 702 -27.40 -4.45 12.43
CA VAL A 702 -28.04 -4.39 11.11
C VAL A 702 -27.02 -4.84 10.06
N VAL A 703 -27.38 -5.87 9.29
CA VAL A 703 -26.54 -6.48 8.26
C VAL A 703 -27.20 -6.33 6.91
N SER A 704 -26.45 -5.80 5.94
CA SER A 704 -26.90 -5.68 4.56
C SER A 704 -25.93 -6.35 3.60
N GLY A 705 -26.42 -6.69 2.42
CA GLY A 705 -25.59 -7.30 1.39
C GLY A 705 -26.29 -7.43 0.05
N PRO A 706 -25.55 -7.90 -0.96
CA PRO A 706 -26.07 -8.13 -2.29
C PRO A 706 -26.91 -9.42 -2.35
N LYS A 707 -27.71 -9.54 -3.41
CA LYS A 707 -28.52 -10.71 -3.74
C LYS A 707 -27.73 -12.02 -3.65
N ARG A 708 -26.48 -12.00 -4.11
CA ARG A 708 -25.59 -13.17 -4.14
C ARG A 708 -24.21 -12.80 -3.59
N CYS A 709 -23.80 -13.58 -2.60
CA CYS A 709 -22.43 -13.99 -2.42
C CYS A 709 -22.30 -15.30 -3.23
#